data_AF-A0A286ISI8-F1
#
_entry.id   AF-A0A286ISI8-F1
#
_cell.length_a   1.000
_cell.length_b   1.000
_cell.length_c   1.000
_cell.angle_alpha   90.00
_cell.angle_beta   90.00
_cell.angle_gamma   90.00
#
_symmetry.space_group_name_H-M   'P 1'
#
loop_
_entity.id
_entity.type
_entity.pdbx_description
1 polymer ?
#
loop_
_entity_poly.entity_id
_entity_poly.type
_entity_poly.pdbx_seq_one_letter_code
_entity_poly.pdbx_strand_id
1 'polypeptide(L)'
;MNRPCIIIGFTKLLLVYFTLLGAHSALAQNQKFSLDEVIERRDTSFINVHTAIGQIGRDTTLVKEFIEKCRAADYPEGMTVGLDRLAINYRNASQYDKAISVHKEALVYSERCKSIIFKVTSLNMLGVVYRRIDRVKEGMDAHQEALELIDKSGLNDHNALKSTAVSHNSIGNIYLTMREGDLALKEFALSMDIERKIDNKLGLAINYQNIGGIYEEKGQLDKALESFEMSLAYNDSISSDYGRVICKNSIGNIYILQGKYQQALDLVLPTISVAEKNGDMYYIVETYTNTGRGYLGINNLPKAQFYLEKALDVAKKHSLQFYIAENYKHLSKLSEQQGDFKKAFEYSELFYENEKKFLNKENQDYVANLIMKYDSEKKKDTIDLLEKENELVNLKLSDNKKLFTALVLVLVLLSGLLYFFYRQHKLKSEKELLSMEQTMLRSQMNPHFIFNSLNSIKLYIINNDKDKAVYYLNKFSKLIRAILTTSQERDITLHDELATMELYMNIENIRFSNKINFETSIDPHINTNQIKIPSMILQPFLENAIWHGLSSKEGDKRVSLKVQKATENVVEIQIEDNGIGRKRSREINSNKTLNRKSIGIQLTQDRLENYFKKTEGEYSIHIYDLEDEKGFPTGTMVSIKLPAKYMNLHHELEMEA
;
A
#
# COMPACT_ATOMS: atom_id res chain seq x y z
N MET A 1 12.39 46.70 40.41
CA MET A 1 12.78 47.32 39.12
C MET A 1 11.97 46.63 38.03
N ASN A 2 10.98 47.32 37.44
CA ASN A 2 11.07 47.88 36.08
C ASN A 2 11.48 46.80 35.05
N ARG A 3 10.72 46.41 34.03
CA ARG A 3 9.56 46.99 33.30
C ARG A 3 8.90 45.86 32.46
N PRO A 4 7.74 46.12 31.81
CA PRO A 4 6.70 45.11 31.55
C PRO A 4 6.37 44.86 30.07
N CYS A 5 5.51 43.85 29.86
CA CYS A 5 4.42 43.75 28.86
C CYS A 5 4.47 44.64 27.60
N ILE A 6 5.02 44.11 26.49
CA ILE A 6 4.71 44.60 25.13
C ILE A 6 4.69 43.41 24.13
N ILE A 7 3.86 42.38 24.32
CA ILE A 7 3.60 41.36 23.26
C ILE A 7 2.11 40.98 23.12
N ILE A 8 1.22 41.42 24.02
CA ILE A 8 -0.21 41.04 23.99
C ILE A 8 -1.09 42.06 23.21
N GLY A 9 -0.50 43.16 22.71
CA GLY A 9 -1.21 44.23 22.00
C GLY A 9 -1.43 44.02 20.49
N PHE A 10 -0.62 43.21 19.82
CA PHE A 10 -0.65 43.10 18.35
C PHE A 10 -1.57 41.99 17.82
N THR A 11 -1.81 40.93 18.59
CA THR A 11 -2.73 39.86 18.20
C THR A 11 -4.20 40.20 18.44
N LYS A 12 -4.51 41.08 19.41
CA LYS A 12 -5.87 41.60 19.60
C LYS A 12 -6.26 42.67 18.58
N LEU A 13 -5.32 43.47 18.08
CA LEU A 13 -5.65 44.46 17.04
C LEU A 13 -5.92 43.82 15.67
N LEU A 14 -5.22 42.73 15.33
CA LEU A 14 -5.44 41.96 14.10
C LEU A 14 -6.74 41.14 14.16
N LEU A 15 -7.12 40.63 15.33
CA LEU A 15 -8.43 39.97 15.50
C LEU A 15 -9.59 40.98 15.41
N VAL A 16 -9.41 42.20 15.94
CA VAL A 16 -10.43 43.26 15.84
C VAL A 16 -10.57 43.77 14.38
N TYR A 17 -9.47 43.81 13.61
CA TYR A 17 -9.51 44.16 12.18
C TYR A 17 -10.18 43.06 11.33
N PHE A 18 -9.98 41.78 11.66
CA PHE A 18 -10.70 40.68 11.01
C PHE A 18 -12.18 40.58 11.42
N THR A 19 -12.55 41.00 12.63
CA THR A 19 -13.97 41.14 13.00
C THR A 19 -14.63 42.38 12.39
N LEU A 20 -13.89 43.43 12.04
CA LEU A 20 -14.41 44.61 11.34
C LEU A 20 -14.54 44.39 9.82
N LEU A 21 -13.67 43.57 9.22
CA LEU A 21 -13.82 43.07 7.83
C LEU A 21 -14.86 41.96 7.72
N GLY A 22 -15.01 41.12 8.74
CA GLY A 22 -16.10 40.13 8.87
C GLY A 22 -17.46 40.75 9.25
N ALA A 23 -17.47 41.95 9.82
CA ALA A 23 -18.70 42.72 10.05
C ALA A 23 -19.16 43.50 8.81
N HIS A 24 -18.28 43.76 7.83
CA HIS A 24 -18.67 44.36 6.54
C HIS A 24 -19.28 43.36 5.55
N SER A 25 -19.10 42.05 5.76
CA SER A 25 -19.80 41.02 4.96
C SER A 25 -21.12 40.56 5.59
N ALA A 26 -21.39 40.91 6.85
CA ALA A 26 -22.65 40.62 7.55
C ALA A 26 -23.62 41.83 7.61
N LEU A 27 -23.19 43.03 7.19
CA LEU A 27 -24.04 44.24 7.10
C LEU A 27 -24.63 44.49 5.70
N ALA A 28 -24.56 43.52 4.77
CA ALA A 28 -25.19 43.62 3.45
C ALA A 28 -26.67 43.20 3.43
N GLN A 29 -27.30 42.93 4.59
CA GLN A 29 -28.73 42.72 4.70
C GLN A 29 -29.45 44.04 5.00
N ASN A 30 -30.33 44.45 4.07
CA ASN A 30 -31.21 45.63 4.07
C ASN A 30 -30.69 46.95 3.47
N GLN A 31 -29.93 46.92 2.37
CA GLN A 31 -30.06 48.02 1.42
C GLN A 31 -31.33 47.78 0.59
N LYS A 32 -32.44 48.46 0.95
CA LYS A 32 -33.65 48.48 0.12
C LYS A 32 -33.32 49.24 -1.16
N PHE A 33 -33.02 48.52 -2.23
CA PHE A 33 -32.90 49.11 -3.56
C PHE A 33 -34.27 49.57 -4.03
N SER A 34 -34.38 50.81 -4.50
CA SER A 34 -35.61 51.30 -5.12
C SER A 34 -35.71 50.73 -6.55
N LEU A 35 -36.95 50.63 -7.05
CA LEU A 35 -37.19 50.21 -8.43
C LEU A 35 -36.43 51.09 -9.43
N ASP A 36 -36.52 52.40 -9.25
CA ASP A 36 -35.92 53.37 -10.17
C ASP A 36 -34.38 53.28 -10.12
N GLU A 37 -33.77 53.05 -8.95
CA GLU A 37 -32.32 52.90 -8.81
C GLU A 37 -31.78 51.67 -9.57
N VAL A 38 -32.50 50.55 -9.52
CA VAL A 38 -32.13 49.32 -10.26
C VAL A 38 -32.24 49.52 -11.77
N ILE A 39 -33.26 50.25 -12.22
CA ILE A 39 -33.47 50.56 -13.65
C ILE A 39 -32.41 51.54 -14.16
N GLU A 40 -32.18 52.65 -13.45
CA GLU A 40 -31.20 53.68 -13.83
C GLU A 40 -29.79 53.10 -13.94
N ARG A 41 -29.41 52.22 -13.00
CA ARG A 41 -28.10 51.57 -13.00
C ARG A 41 -28.02 50.35 -13.92
N ARG A 42 -29.16 49.82 -14.39
CA ARG A 42 -29.27 48.54 -15.10
C ARG A 42 -28.51 47.44 -14.35
N ASP A 43 -28.89 47.25 -13.09
CA ASP A 43 -28.18 46.35 -12.18
C ASP A 43 -28.24 44.89 -12.69
N THR A 44 -27.10 44.25 -12.84
CA THR A 44 -27.04 42.86 -13.34
C THR A 44 -27.08 41.82 -12.22
N SER A 45 -27.12 42.25 -10.96
CA SER A 45 -27.19 41.38 -9.78
C SER A 45 -28.59 40.81 -9.60
N PHE A 46 -28.73 39.49 -9.75
CA PHE A 46 -30.00 38.78 -9.55
C PHE A 46 -30.69 39.16 -8.23
N ILE A 47 -29.95 39.22 -7.13
CA ILE A 47 -30.50 39.51 -5.79
C ILE A 47 -31.09 40.92 -5.75
N ASN A 48 -30.41 41.92 -6.31
CA ASN A 48 -30.83 43.31 -6.24
C ASN A 48 -32.12 43.51 -7.04
N VAL A 49 -32.19 42.95 -8.25
CA VAL A 49 -33.38 43.04 -9.11
C VAL A 49 -34.57 42.32 -8.47
N HIS A 50 -34.37 41.09 -7.97
CA HIS A 50 -35.44 40.32 -7.35
C HIS A 50 -35.94 40.94 -6.04
N THR A 51 -35.06 41.56 -5.27
CA THR A 51 -35.41 42.26 -4.02
C THR A 51 -36.19 43.53 -4.31
N ALA A 52 -35.78 44.32 -5.31
CA ALA A 52 -36.48 45.53 -5.71
C ALA A 52 -37.92 45.23 -6.16
N ILE A 53 -38.11 44.28 -7.09
CA ILE A 53 -39.46 43.91 -7.52
C ILE A 53 -40.29 43.27 -6.39
N GLY A 54 -39.64 42.62 -5.43
CA GLY A 54 -40.30 42.00 -4.28
C GLY A 54 -41.12 42.99 -3.46
N GLN A 55 -40.74 44.27 -3.46
CA GLN A 55 -41.40 45.34 -2.70
C GLN A 55 -42.79 45.69 -3.26
N ILE A 56 -43.02 45.47 -4.55
CA ILE A 56 -44.32 45.73 -5.22
C ILE A 56 -45.34 44.63 -4.90
N GLY A 57 -44.88 43.46 -4.46
CA GLY A 57 -45.74 42.33 -4.14
C GLY A 57 -46.49 41.78 -5.36
N ARG A 58 -47.82 41.70 -5.25
CA ARG A 58 -48.72 41.12 -6.27
C ARG A 58 -49.45 42.18 -7.11
N ASP A 59 -49.13 43.46 -6.96
CA ASP A 59 -49.79 44.52 -7.73
C ASP A 59 -49.40 44.41 -9.21
N THR A 60 -50.35 43.94 -10.01
CA THR A 60 -50.13 43.68 -11.43
C THR A 60 -49.96 44.97 -12.23
N THR A 61 -50.52 46.09 -11.77
CA THR A 61 -50.40 47.40 -12.44
C THR A 61 -48.98 47.92 -12.28
N LEU A 62 -48.46 47.91 -11.05
CA LEU A 62 -47.10 48.35 -10.75
C LEU A 62 -46.05 47.44 -11.39
N VAL A 63 -46.29 46.12 -11.46
CA VAL A 63 -45.41 45.19 -12.20
C VAL A 63 -45.39 45.51 -13.70
N LYS A 64 -46.55 45.83 -14.31
CA LYS A 64 -46.60 46.23 -15.73
C LYS A 64 -45.87 47.55 -15.97
N GLU A 65 -46.06 48.53 -15.09
CA GLU A 65 -45.33 49.80 -15.17
C GLU A 65 -43.80 49.58 -15.11
N PHE A 66 -43.34 48.72 -14.18
CA PHE A 66 -41.94 48.34 -14.08
C PHE A 66 -41.41 47.71 -15.38
N ILE A 67 -42.18 46.80 -15.99
CA ILE A 67 -41.80 46.16 -17.26
C ILE A 67 -41.69 47.22 -18.37
N GLU A 68 -42.63 48.15 -18.49
CA GLU A 68 -42.55 49.20 -19.52
C GLU A 68 -41.33 50.13 -19.31
N LYS A 69 -41.00 50.48 -18.06
CA LYS A 69 -39.78 51.24 -17.76
C LYS A 69 -38.51 50.46 -18.12
N CYS A 70 -38.44 49.16 -17.79
CA CYS A 70 -37.31 48.30 -18.16
C CYS A 70 -37.17 48.15 -19.68
N ARG A 71 -38.30 48.05 -20.39
CA ARG A 71 -38.34 48.00 -21.86
C ARG A 71 -37.79 49.28 -22.47
N ALA A 72 -38.21 50.44 -21.96
CA ALA A 72 -37.71 51.74 -22.43
C ALA A 72 -36.21 51.94 -22.15
N ALA A 73 -35.69 51.34 -21.07
CA ALA A 73 -34.28 51.40 -20.69
C ALA A 73 -33.39 50.32 -21.34
N ASP A 74 -33.96 49.44 -22.19
CA ASP A 74 -33.32 48.23 -22.73
C ASP A 74 -32.58 47.41 -21.65
N TYR A 75 -33.31 47.08 -20.58
CA TYR A 75 -32.77 46.43 -19.39
C TYR A 75 -33.24 44.97 -19.28
N PRO A 76 -32.47 43.99 -19.78
CA PRO A 76 -32.93 42.60 -19.90
C PRO A 76 -33.14 41.91 -18.55
N GLU A 77 -32.29 42.14 -17.54
CA GLU A 77 -32.47 41.52 -16.22
C GLU A 77 -33.76 41.98 -15.53
N GLY A 78 -34.07 43.28 -15.62
CA GLY A 78 -35.34 43.84 -15.14
C GLY A 78 -36.54 43.30 -15.92
N MET A 79 -36.42 43.20 -17.25
CA MET A 79 -37.45 42.59 -18.09
C MET A 79 -37.74 41.14 -17.69
N THR A 80 -36.71 40.30 -17.54
CA THR A 80 -36.89 38.88 -17.17
C THR A 80 -37.59 38.74 -15.83
N VAL A 81 -37.10 39.43 -14.78
CA VAL A 81 -37.68 39.34 -13.44
C VAL A 81 -39.10 39.94 -13.40
N GLY A 82 -39.34 41.03 -14.12
CA GLY A 82 -40.64 41.66 -14.28
C GLY A 82 -41.67 40.73 -14.92
N LEU A 83 -41.32 40.15 -16.06
CA LEU A 83 -42.15 39.21 -16.80
C LEU A 83 -42.42 37.94 -15.98
N ASP A 84 -41.41 37.38 -15.32
CA ASP A 84 -41.59 36.21 -14.45
C ASP A 84 -42.55 36.50 -13.29
N ARG A 85 -42.45 37.68 -12.66
CA ARG A 85 -43.41 38.10 -11.63
C ARG A 85 -44.83 38.24 -12.18
N LEU A 86 -44.99 38.83 -13.36
CA LEU A 86 -46.29 38.97 -14.02
C LEU A 86 -46.89 37.61 -14.38
N ALA A 87 -46.08 36.69 -14.89
CA ALA A 87 -46.50 35.34 -15.22
C ALA A 87 -46.90 34.53 -13.98
N ILE A 88 -46.19 34.68 -12.86
CA ILE A 88 -46.59 34.12 -11.56
C ILE A 88 -47.98 34.62 -11.14
N ASN A 89 -48.28 35.92 -11.32
CA ASN A 89 -49.60 36.46 -11.03
C ASN A 89 -50.68 35.84 -11.94
N TYR A 90 -50.41 35.69 -13.25
CA TYR A 90 -51.32 35.00 -14.16
C TYR A 90 -51.53 33.53 -13.76
N ARG A 91 -50.48 32.82 -13.38
CA ARG A 91 -50.55 31.43 -12.90
C ARG A 91 -51.43 31.32 -11.65
N ASN A 92 -51.25 32.21 -10.67
CA ASN A 92 -52.06 32.19 -9.44
C ASN A 92 -53.53 32.52 -9.74
N ALA A 93 -53.79 33.35 -10.76
CA ALA A 93 -55.15 33.60 -11.28
C ALA A 93 -55.68 32.49 -12.21
N SER A 94 -54.97 31.36 -12.32
CA SER A 94 -55.27 30.23 -13.21
C SER A 94 -55.34 30.58 -14.71
N GLN A 95 -54.69 31.67 -15.14
CA GLN A 95 -54.55 32.07 -16.54
C GLN A 95 -53.28 31.44 -17.14
N TYR A 96 -53.25 30.11 -17.19
CA TYR A 96 -52.02 29.34 -17.47
C TYR A 96 -51.44 29.61 -18.86
N ASP A 97 -52.25 29.72 -19.91
CA ASP A 97 -51.76 30.01 -21.26
C ASP A 97 -51.04 31.36 -21.34
N LYS A 98 -51.58 32.38 -20.64
CA LYS A 98 -50.93 33.69 -20.54
C LYS A 98 -49.65 33.60 -19.72
N ALA A 99 -49.67 32.87 -18.61
CA ALA A 99 -48.47 32.67 -17.79
C ALA A 99 -47.35 31.99 -18.60
N ILE A 100 -47.68 30.96 -19.39
CA ILE A 100 -46.72 30.28 -20.28
C ILE A 100 -46.15 31.26 -21.32
N SER A 101 -47.02 32.01 -21.99
CA SER A 101 -46.59 33.00 -23.00
C SER A 101 -45.62 34.02 -22.41
N VAL A 102 -45.94 34.57 -21.23
CA VAL A 102 -45.13 35.59 -20.56
C VAL A 102 -43.83 35.01 -20.00
N HIS A 103 -43.83 33.80 -19.44
CA HIS A 103 -42.57 33.13 -19.04
C HIS A 103 -41.67 32.81 -20.24
N LYS A 104 -42.25 32.44 -21.39
CA LYS A 104 -41.47 32.27 -22.63
C LYS A 104 -40.86 33.58 -23.10
N GLU A 105 -41.58 34.69 -22.98
CA GLU A 105 -41.02 36.01 -23.24
C GLU A 105 -39.88 36.33 -22.25
N ALA A 106 -40.06 36.07 -20.96
CA ALA A 106 -39.02 36.24 -19.94
C ALA A 106 -37.76 35.42 -20.26
N LEU A 107 -37.94 34.19 -20.74
CA LEU A 107 -36.86 33.30 -21.17
C LEU A 107 -36.07 33.89 -22.34
N VAL A 108 -36.74 34.50 -23.33
CA VAL A 108 -36.06 35.19 -24.45
C VAL A 108 -35.20 36.34 -23.95
N TYR A 109 -35.69 37.16 -23.01
CA TYR A 109 -34.87 38.22 -22.39
C TYR A 109 -33.74 37.65 -21.53
N SER A 110 -33.94 36.49 -20.91
CA SER A 110 -32.93 35.86 -20.05
C SER A 110 -31.67 35.45 -20.83
N GLU A 111 -31.79 35.15 -22.12
CA GLU A 111 -30.64 34.87 -23.00
C GLU A 111 -29.71 36.09 -23.19
N ARG A 112 -30.23 37.30 -22.93
CA ARG A 112 -29.47 38.56 -22.99
C ARG A 112 -28.89 38.97 -21.64
N CYS A 113 -29.27 38.28 -20.56
CA CYS A 113 -28.81 38.60 -19.21
C CYS A 113 -27.37 38.10 -18.99
N LYS A 114 -26.60 38.79 -18.15
CA LYS A 114 -25.21 38.39 -17.88
C LYS A 114 -25.08 37.10 -17.08
N SER A 115 -26.06 36.79 -16.22
CA SER A 115 -26.04 35.60 -15.37
C SER A 115 -27.06 34.57 -15.83
N ILE A 116 -26.63 33.32 -15.95
CA ILE A 116 -27.50 32.20 -16.33
C ILE A 116 -28.61 31.93 -15.30
N ILE A 117 -28.46 32.44 -14.06
CA ILE A 117 -29.45 32.23 -12.99
C ILE A 117 -30.83 32.82 -13.34
N PHE A 118 -30.88 33.89 -14.16
CA PHE A 118 -32.13 34.43 -14.66
C PHE A 118 -32.85 33.40 -15.54
N LYS A 119 -32.14 32.80 -16.50
CA LYS A 119 -32.68 31.75 -17.38
C LYS A 119 -33.14 30.53 -16.59
N VAL A 120 -32.32 30.05 -15.67
CA VAL A 120 -32.63 28.92 -14.76
C VAL A 120 -33.91 29.20 -13.97
N THR A 121 -34.06 30.41 -13.44
CA THR A 121 -35.25 30.80 -12.68
C THR A 121 -36.50 30.82 -13.56
N SER A 122 -36.42 31.41 -14.76
CA SER A 122 -37.54 31.44 -15.71
C SER A 122 -37.95 30.04 -16.16
N LEU A 123 -36.99 29.15 -16.44
CA LEU A 123 -37.25 27.73 -16.75
C LEU A 123 -37.99 27.03 -15.61
N ASN A 124 -37.50 27.20 -14.38
CA ASN A 124 -38.17 26.63 -13.21
C ASN A 124 -39.59 27.18 -13.02
N MET A 125 -39.81 28.48 -13.20
CA MET A 125 -41.15 29.05 -13.07
C MET A 125 -42.08 28.55 -14.18
N LEU A 126 -41.59 28.43 -15.42
CA LEU A 126 -42.33 27.85 -16.54
C LEU A 126 -42.69 26.38 -16.27
N GLY A 127 -41.75 25.58 -15.76
CA GLY A 127 -41.98 24.20 -15.36
C GLY A 127 -43.08 24.06 -14.29
N VAL A 128 -43.09 24.96 -13.30
CA VAL A 128 -44.17 25.02 -12.30
C VAL A 128 -45.53 25.31 -12.93
N VAL A 129 -45.60 26.14 -13.97
CA VAL A 129 -46.86 26.38 -14.70
C VAL A 129 -47.30 25.13 -15.45
N TYR A 130 -46.40 24.48 -16.18
CA TYR A 130 -46.71 23.24 -16.90
C TYR A 130 -47.22 22.14 -15.97
N ARG A 131 -46.61 22.00 -14.80
CA ARG A 131 -47.06 21.07 -13.76
C ARG A 131 -48.48 21.37 -13.27
N ARG A 132 -48.89 22.64 -13.14
CA ARG A 132 -50.26 23.01 -12.71
C ARG A 132 -51.35 22.67 -13.73
N ILE A 133 -50.97 22.37 -14.97
CA ILE A 133 -51.89 21.96 -16.05
C ILE A 133 -51.56 20.57 -16.59
N ASP A 134 -50.85 19.76 -15.80
CA ASP A 134 -50.54 18.35 -16.09
C ASP A 134 -49.78 18.12 -17.41
N ARG A 135 -49.06 19.14 -17.89
CA ARG A 135 -48.10 19.05 -19.00
C ARG A 135 -46.77 18.49 -18.48
N VAL A 136 -46.82 17.21 -18.12
CA VAL A 136 -45.74 16.49 -17.42
C VAL A 136 -44.43 16.56 -18.17
N LYS A 137 -44.45 16.31 -19.49
CA LYS A 137 -43.25 16.33 -20.33
C LYS A 137 -42.57 17.69 -20.32
N GLU A 138 -43.31 18.74 -20.66
CA GLU A 138 -42.75 20.08 -20.74
C GLU A 138 -42.32 20.62 -19.37
N GLY A 139 -43.04 20.25 -18.30
CA GLY A 139 -42.63 20.55 -16.93
C GLY A 139 -41.31 19.87 -16.56
N MET A 140 -41.20 18.58 -16.86
CA MET A 140 -39.98 17.80 -16.60
C MET A 140 -38.79 18.31 -17.40
N ASP A 141 -38.95 18.51 -18.72
CA ASP A 141 -37.92 19.02 -19.61
C ASP A 141 -37.39 20.38 -19.10
N ALA A 142 -38.27 21.30 -18.68
CA ALA A 142 -37.87 22.61 -18.17
C ALA A 142 -37.07 22.53 -16.86
N HIS A 143 -37.46 21.66 -15.92
CA HIS A 143 -36.73 21.49 -14.66
C HIS A 143 -35.39 20.77 -14.86
N GLN A 144 -35.33 19.80 -15.78
CA GLN A 144 -34.09 19.13 -16.13
C GLN A 144 -33.11 20.06 -16.85
N GLU A 145 -33.59 20.88 -17.79
CA GLU A 145 -32.77 21.90 -18.44
C GLU A 145 -32.22 22.90 -17.41
N ALA A 146 -33.03 23.34 -16.45
CA ALA A 146 -32.59 24.21 -15.37
C ALA A 146 -31.45 23.58 -14.53
N LEU A 147 -31.57 22.30 -14.17
CA LEU A 147 -30.51 21.56 -13.46
C LEU A 147 -29.25 21.41 -14.31
N GLU A 148 -29.38 21.01 -15.57
CA GLU A 148 -28.26 20.83 -16.49
C GLU A 148 -27.48 22.13 -16.72
N LEU A 149 -28.17 23.27 -16.80
CA LEU A 149 -27.55 24.58 -16.91
C LEU A 149 -26.74 24.95 -15.65
N ILE A 150 -27.26 24.66 -14.46
CA ILE A 150 -26.53 24.87 -13.21
C ILE A 150 -25.27 23.99 -13.19
N ASP A 151 -25.42 22.70 -13.46
CA ASP A 151 -24.33 21.71 -13.42
C ASP A 151 -23.21 22.08 -14.42
N LYS A 152 -23.58 22.44 -15.67
CA LYS A 152 -22.62 22.87 -16.69
C LYS A 152 -21.92 24.18 -16.36
N SER A 153 -22.61 25.10 -15.68
CA SER A 153 -22.04 26.39 -15.30
C SER A 153 -21.09 26.30 -14.10
N GLY A 154 -21.22 25.25 -13.27
CA GLY A 154 -20.49 25.13 -12.01
C GLY A 154 -20.92 26.16 -10.95
N LEU A 155 -22.05 26.84 -11.14
CA LEU A 155 -22.57 27.81 -10.17
C LEU A 155 -23.03 27.11 -8.90
N ASN A 156 -22.55 27.60 -7.76
CA ASN A 156 -22.87 27.04 -6.44
C ASN A 156 -23.14 28.14 -5.40
N ASP A 157 -23.58 29.32 -5.86
CA ASP A 157 -24.01 30.37 -4.94
C ASP A 157 -25.39 30.08 -4.34
N HIS A 158 -25.80 30.91 -3.38
CA HIS A 158 -27.07 30.75 -2.68
C HIS A 158 -28.29 30.70 -3.62
N ASN A 159 -28.30 31.47 -4.71
CA ASN A 159 -29.43 31.49 -5.66
C ASN A 159 -29.42 30.27 -6.57
N ALA A 160 -28.25 29.83 -7.01
CA ALA A 160 -28.10 28.59 -7.76
C ALA A 160 -28.63 27.41 -6.93
N LEU A 161 -28.19 27.28 -5.68
CA LEU A 161 -28.67 26.25 -4.74
C LEU A 161 -30.19 26.34 -4.55
N LYS A 162 -30.74 27.53 -4.33
CA LYS A 162 -32.19 27.72 -4.22
C LYS A 162 -32.92 27.27 -5.48
N SER A 163 -32.42 27.59 -6.67
CA SER A 163 -33.01 27.16 -7.94
C SER A 163 -32.91 25.63 -8.12
N THR A 164 -31.79 25.00 -7.75
CA THR A 164 -31.64 23.55 -7.73
C THR A 164 -32.67 22.88 -6.81
N ALA A 165 -32.88 23.45 -5.62
CA ALA A 165 -33.89 22.96 -4.68
C ALA A 165 -35.32 23.06 -5.24
N VAL A 166 -35.65 24.14 -5.96
CA VAL A 166 -36.93 24.31 -6.65
C VAL A 166 -37.11 23.27 -7.76
N SER A 167 -36.06 22.98 -8.53
CA SER A 167 -36.11 21.96 -9.58
C SER A 167 -36.41 20.57 -9.00
N HIS A 168 -35.65 20.14 -7.98
CA HIS A 168 -35.89 18.86 -7.30
C HIS A 168 -37.29 18.79 -6.68
N ASN A 169 -37.74 19.84 -5.99
CA ASN A 169 -39.09 19.86 -5.44
C ASN A 169 -40.16 19.74 -6.53
N SER A 170 -39.97 20.39 -7.67
CA SER A 170 -40.95 20.34 -8.76
C SER A 170 -40.94 19.00 -9.49
N ILE A 171 -39.78 18.39 -9.71
CA ILE A 171 -39.63 17.02 -10.23
C ILE A 171 -40.29 16.01 -9.27
N GLY A 172 -40.07 16.16 -7.95
CA GLY A 172 -40.74 15.34 -6.95
C GLY A 172 -42.26 15.43 -7.02
N ASN A 173 -42.82 16.64 -7.22
CA ASN A 173 -44.26 16.80 -7.45
C ASN A 173 -44.74 16.15 -8.74
N ILE A 174 -43.93 16.17 -9.81
CA ILE A 174 -44.26 15.45 -11.05
C ILE A 174 -44.32 13.95 -10.79
N TYR A 175 -43.32 13.37 -10.11
CA TYR A 175 -43.36 11.95 -9.73
C TYR A 175 -44.57 11.59 -8.86
N LEU A 176 -44.99 12.50 -7.96
CA LEU A 176 -46.20 12.31 -7.17
C LEU A 176 -47.46 12.25 -8.04
N THR A 177 -47.64 13.17 -8.99
CA THR A 177 -48.74 13.11 -9.97
C THR A 177 -48.75 11.78 -10.75
N MET A 178 -47.58 11.19 -10.97
CA MET A 178 -47.43 9.89 -11.64
C MET A 178 -47.64 8.67 -10.72
N ARG A 179 -47.96 8.89 -9.44
CA ARG A 179 -48.08 7.86 -8.38
C ARG A 179 -46.77 7.13 -8.06
N GLU A 180 -45.63 7.74 -8.40
CA GLU A 180 -44.29 7.24 -8.10
C GLU A 180 -43.78 7.83 -6.78
N GLY A 181 -44.46 7.51 -5.68
CA GLY A 181 -44.25 8.15 -4.38
C GLY A 181 -42.83 7.98 -3.80
N ASP A 182 -42.15 6.88 -4.11
CA ASP A 182 -40.79 6.64 -3.60
C ASP A 182 -39.73 7.47 -4.34
N LEU A 183 -39.91 7.68 -5.65
CA LEU A 183 -39.08 8.62 -6.41
C LEU A 183 -39.34 10.06 -5.97
N ALA A 184 -40.61 10.42 -5.74
CA ALA A 184 -40.98 11.74 -5.22
C ALA A 184 -40.28 12.04 -3.88
N LEU A 185 -40.31 11.08 -2.92
CA LEU A 185 -39.62 11.22 -1.63
C LEU A 185 -38.11 11.47 -1.79
N LYS A 186 -37.46 10.79 -2.73
CA LYS A 186 -36.03 10.98 -3.00
C LYS A 186 -35.73 12.40 -3.51
N GLU A 187 -36.53 12.91 -4.44
CA GLU A 187 -36.38 14.28 -4.95
C GLU A 187 -36.66 15.34 -3.89
N PHE A 188 -37.68 15.14 -3.06
CA PHE A 188 -37.95 16.04 -1.93
C PHE A 188 -36.81 16.01 -0.90
N ALA A 189 -36.19 14.86 -0.64
CA ALA A 189 -35.02 14.78 0.23
C ALA A 189 -33.83 15.57 -0.32
N LEU A 190 -33.55 15.46 -1.63
CA LEU A 190 -32.51 16.26 -2.29
C LEU A 190 -32.78 17.77 -2.17
N SER A 191 -34.03 18.18 -2.42
CA SER A 191 -34.46 19.57 -2.22
C SER A 191 -34.24 20.02 -0.77
N MET A 192 -34.74 19.26 0.21
CA MET A 192 -34.64 19.60 1.63
C MET A 192 -33.20 19.71 2.14
N ASP A 193 -32.30 18.83 1.70
CA ASP A 193 -30.89 18.92 2.07
C ASP A 193 -30.27 20.24 1.62
N ILE A 194 -30.66 20.74 0.45
CA ILE A 194 -30.24 22.05 -0.04
C ILE A 194 -30.91 23.16 0.78
N GLU A 195 -32.23 23.10 0.98
CA GLU A 195 -32.97 24.12 1.73
C GLU A 195 -32.45 24.28 3.18
N ARG A 196 -32.02 23.18 3.82
CA ARG A 196 -31.33 23.22 5.13
C ARG A 196 -29.98 23.91 5.05
N LYS A 197 -29.16 23.59 4.02
CA LYS A 197 -27.83 24.21 3.83
C LYS A 197 -27.91 25.73 3.65
N ILE A 198 -29.00 26.22 3.03
CA ILE A 198 -29.19 27.65 2.76
C ILE A 198 -30.14 28.35 3.74
N ASP A 199 -30.56 27.67 4.83
CA ASP A 199 -31.52 28.16 5.84
C ASP A 199 -32.83 28.73 5.24
N ASN A 200 -33.34 28.11 4.18
CA ASN A 200 -34.58 28.53 3.53
C ASN A 200 -35.80 27.81 4.14
N LYS A 201 -36.36 28.43 5.19
CA LYS A 201 -37.54 27.93 5.90
C LYS A 201 -38.80 27.79 5.03
N LEU A 202 -38.98 28.67 4.03
CA LEU A 202 -40.11 28.55 3.10
C LEU A 202 -39.97 27.29 2.25
N GLY A 203 -38.76 27.01 1.75
CA GLY A 203 -38.47 25.79 1.00
C GLY A 203 -38.69 24.51 1.83
N LEU A 204 -38.29 24.54 3.10
CA LEU A 204 -38.56 23.43 4.04
C LEU A 204 -40.06 23.22 4.24
N ALA A 205 -40.83 24.29 4.45
CA ALA A 205 -42.27 24.21 4.60
C ALA A 205 -42.93 23.54 3.37
N ILE A 206 -42.55 23.98 2.17
CA ILE A 206 -43.08 23.42 0.91
C ILE A 206 -42.74 21.93 0.76
N ASN A 207 -41.53 21.51 1.12
CA ASN A 207 -41.15 20.09 1.02
C ASN A 207 -41.91 19.22 2.04
N TYR A 208 -42.02 19.66 3.29
CA TYR A 208 -42.82 18.96 4.30
C TYR A 208 -44.30 18.87 3.90
N GLN A 209 -44.84 19.92 3.28
CA GLN A 209 -46.18 19.91 2.71
C GLN A 209 -46.33 18.81 1.65
N ASN A 210 -45.39 18.70 0.71
CA ASN A 210 -45.50 17.70 -0.36
C ASN A 210 -45.32 16.27 0.18
N ILE A 211 -44.41 16.06 1.13
CA ILE A 211 -44.20 14.77 1.81
C ILE A 211 -45.46 14.33 2.56
N GLY A 212 -46.15 15.26 3.21
CA GLY A 212 -47.44 14.99 3.86
C GLY A 212 -48.47 14.45 2.86
N GLY A 213 -48.54 15.03 1.66
CA GLY A 213 -49.41 14.53 0.58
C GLY A 213 -49.10 13.09 0.15
N ILE A 214 -47.82 12.70 0.10
CA ILE A 214 -47.43 11.31 -0.21
C ILE A 214 -47.94 10.34 0.86
N TYR A 215 -47.76 10.70 2.14
CA TYR A 215 -48.23 9.85 3.24
C TYR A 215 -49.75 9.78 3.28
N GLU A 216 -50.45 10.87 2.92
CA GLU A 216 -51.90 10.89 2.74
C GLU A 216 -52.34 9.89 1.66
N GLU A 217 -51.75 9.93 0.46
CA GLU A 217 -52.06 8.99 -0.64
C GLU A 217 -51.79 7.53 -0.26
N LYS A 218 -50.77 7.28 0.56
CA LYS A 218 -50.45 5.95 1.12
C LYS A 218 -51.37 5.52 2.28
N GLY A 219 -52.31 6.38 2.70
CA GLY A 219 -53.20 6.13 3.84
C GLY A 219 -52.52 6.20 5.21
N GLN A 220 -51.28 6.68 5.28
CA GLN A 220 -50.50 6.82 6.52
C GLN A 220 -50.82 8.16 7.19
N LEU A 221 -52.07 8.31 7.64
CA LEU A 221 -52.64 9.58 8.08
C LEU A 221 -51.86 10.27 9.21
N ASP A 222 -51.30 9.50 10.16
CA ASP A 222 -50.52 10.08 11.27
C ASP A 222 -49.20 10.71 10.81
N LYS A 223 -48.51 10.08 9.85
CA LYS A 223 -47.28 10.64 9.26
C LYS A 223 -47.57 11.83 8.35
N ALA A 224 -48.72 11.79 7.65
CA ALA A 224 -49.19 12.92 6.88
C ALA A 224 -49.42 14.13 7.79
N LEU A 225 -50.10 13.92 8.91
CA LEU A 225 -50.35 14.93 9.93
C LEU A 225 -49.05 15.52 10.49
N GLU A 226 -48.10 14.68 10.92
CA GLU A 226 -46.78 15.12 11.40
C GLU A 226 -46.05 15.99 10.38
N SER A 227 -46.09 15.59 9.11
CA SER A 227 -45.46 16.35 8.02
C SER A 227 -46.15 17.70 7.78
N PHE A 228 -47.47 17.74 7.76
CA PHE A 228 -48.23 18.99 7.60
C PHE A 228 -48.08 19.93 8.80
N GLU A 229 -48.00 19.39 10.03
CA GLU A 229 -47.73 20.18 11.24
C GLU A 229 -46.32 20.78 11.21
N MET A 230 -45.34 20.04 10.70
CA MET A 230 -43.99 20.57 10.49
C MET A 230 -43.98 21.70 9.45
N SER A 231 -44.70 21.51 8.34
CA SER A 231 -44.91 22.56 7.33
C SER A 231 -45.58 23.80 7.93
N LEU A 232 -46.59 23.62 8.79
CA LEU A 232 -47.27 24.70 9.48
C LEU A 232 -46.32 25.44 10.42
N ALA A 233 -45.51 24.73 11.21
CA ALA A 233 -44.54 25.33 12.12
C ALA A 233 -43.52 26.22 11.40
N TYR A 234 -43.02 25.79 10.24
CA TYR A 234 -42.15 26.64 9.42
C TYR A 234 -42.89 27.87 8.90
N ASN A 235 -44.10 27.70 8.37
CA ASN A 235 -44.93 28.82 7.92
C ASN A 235 -45.28 29.80 9.04
N ASP A 236 -45.45 29.31 10.26
CA ASP A 236 -45.64 30.13 11.46
C ASP A 236 -44.40 30.96 11.75
N SER A 237 -43.22 30.34 11.72
CA SER A 237 -41.94 31.01 11.98
C SER A 237 -41.60 32.13 10.98
N ILE A 238 -42.10 32.03 9.74
CA ILE A 238 -41.91 33.06 8.69
C ILE A 238 -43.13 33.97 8.51
N SER A 239 -44.15 33.82 9.37
CA SER A 239 -45.40 34.60 9.30
C SER A 239 -46.09 34.56 7.93
N SER A 240 -46.08 33.40 7.27
CA SER A 240 -46.70 33.20 5.96
C SER A 240 -48.18 32.87 6.13
N ASP A 241 -49.04 33.89 6.12
CA ASP A 241 -50.50 33.71 6.19
C ASP A 241 -51.00 32.73 5.12
N TYR A 242 -50.45 32.85 3.91
CA TYR A 242 -50.83 31.99 2.80
C TYR A 242 -50.40 30.54 3.01
N GLY A 243 -49.16 30.30 3.47
CA GLY A 243 -48.71 28.95 3.77
C GLY A 243 -49.51 28.31 4.90
N ARG A 244 -49.92 29.09 5.92
CA ARG A 244 -50.82 28.62 6.99
C ARG A 244 -52.17 28.15 6.44
N VAL A 245 -52.75 28.84 5.46
CA VAL A 245 -54.01 28.41 4.79
C VAL A 245 -53.83 27.05 4.13
N ILE A 246 -52.73 26.85 3.39
CA ILE A 246 -52.43 25.58 2.71
C ILE A 246 -52.32 24.45 3.74
N CYS A 247 -51.50 24.63 4.78
CA CYS A 247 -51.27 23.61 5.79
C CYS A 247 -52.57 23.25 6.54
N LYS A 248 -53.35 24.26 6.95
CA LYS A 248 -54.62 24.05 7.66
C LYS A 248 -55.66 23.34 6.81
N ASN A 249 -55.69 23.57 5.50
CA ASN A 249 -56.54 22.81 4.59
C ASN A 249 -56.15 21.34 4.54
N SER A 250 -54.86 21.03 4.42
CA SER A 250 -54.38 19.65 4.37
C SER A 250 -54.58 18.92 5.70
N ILE A 251 -54.31 19.57 6.84
CA ILE A 251 -54.62 19.04 8.17
C ILE A 251 -56.13 18.82 8.33
N GLY A 252 -56.95 19.77 7.89
CA GLY A 252 -58.41 19.65 7.89
C GLY A 252 -58.89 18.46 7.05
N ASN A 253 -58.27 18.23 5.89
CA ASN A 253 -58.54 17.05 5.07
C ASN A 253 -58.17 15.74 5.81
N ILE A 254 -57.03 15.68 6.49
CA ILE A 254 -56.68 14.52 7.33
C ILE A 254 -57.75 14.29 8.40
N TYR A 255 -58.24 15.33 9.06
CA TYR A 255 -59.34 15.20 10.03
C TYR A 255 -60.64 14.70 9.39
N ILE A 256 -60.97 15.13 8.17
CA ILE A 256 -62.11 14.59 7.41
C ILE A 256 -61.92 13.09 7.13
N LEU A 257 -60.73 12.67 6.70
CA LEU A 257 -60.41 11.26 6.46
C LEU A 257 -60.47 10.41 7.74
N GLN A 258 -60.16 11.01 8.90
CA GLN A 258 -60.30 10.39 10.23
C GLN A 258 -61.73 10.43 10.78
N GLY A 259 -62.71 11.01 10.06
CA GLY A 259 -64.08 11.19 10.55
C GLY A 259 -64.27 12.30 11.60
N LYS A 260 -63.24 13.11 11.87
CA LYS A 260 -63.22 14.22 12.83
C LYS A 260 -63.74 15.51 12.18
N TYR A 261 -64.94 15.45 11.63
CA TYR A 261 -65.48 16.51 10.75
C TYR A 261 -65.62 17.88 11.42
N GLN A 262 -66.03 17.94 12.70
CA GLN A 262 -66.13 19.21 13.41
C GLN A 262 -64.77 19.88 13.60
N GLN A 263 -63.73 19.11 13.96
CA GLN A 263 -62.37 19.63 14.11
C GLN A 263 -61.80 20.14 12.78
N ALA A 264 -62.13 19.45 11.68
CA ALA A 264 -61.77 19.94 10.34
C ALA A 264 -62.44 21.29 10.03
N LEU A 265 -63.72 21.44 10.33
CA LEU A 265 -64.45 22.69 10.11
C LEU A 265 -63.90 23.84 10.97
N ASP A 266 -63.63 23.58 12.25
CA ASP A 266 -63.07 24.57 13.17
C ASP A 266 -61.70 25.09 12.68
N LEU A 267 -60.94 24.23 11.99
CA LEU A 267 -59.64 24.58 11.43
C LEU A 267 -59.72 25.32 10.09
N VAL A 268 -60.60 24.88 9.19
CA VAL A 268 -60.67 25.34 7.79
C VAL A 268 -61.59 26.56 7.60
N LEU A 269 -62.69 26.69 8.34
CA LEU A 269 -63.61 27.84 8.17
C LEU A 269 -62.93 29.21 8.33
N PRO A 270 -62.04 29.43 9.32
CA PRO A 270 -61.38 30.72 9.48
C PRO A 270 -60.43 31.07 8.31
N THR A 271 -59.99 30.10 7.52
CA THR A 271 -59.01 30.32 6.45
C THR A 271 -59.63 30.80 5.16
N ILE A 272 -60.96 30.68 4.99
CA ILE A 272 -61.68 31.07 3.76
C ILE A 272 -61.41 32.51 3.37
N SER A 273 -61.58 33.45 4.30
CA SER A 273 -61.39 34.89 4.01
C SER A 273 -59.96 35.22 3.59
N VAL A 274 -58.97 34.52 4.16
CA VAL A 274 -57.56 34.67 3.82
C VAL A 274 -57.27 34.07 2.44
N ALA A 275 -57.85 32.91 2.13
CA ALA A 275 -57.76 32.27 0.82
C ALA A 275 -58.36 33.17 -0.28
N GLU A 276 -59.57 33.69 -0.07
CA GLU A 276 -60.25 34.62 -0.98
C GLU A 276 -59.41 35.88 -1.22
N LYS A 277 -58.87 36.49 -0.14
CA LYS A 277 -57.98 37.66 -0.24
C LYS A 277 -56.68 37.36 -1.00
N ASN A 278 -56.17 36.13 -0.90
CA ASN A 278 -54.95 35.74 -1.59
C ASN A 278 -55.14 35.63 -3.11
N GLY A 279 -56.30 35.15 -3.54
CA GLY A 279 -56.68 35.10 -4.96
C GLY A 279 -56.09 33.95 -5.76
N ASP A 280 -55.42 32.97 -5.12
CA ASP A 280 -55.05 31.72 -5.80
C ASP A 280 -56.28 30.79 -5.87
N MET A 281 -56.87 30.70 -7.05
CA MET A 281 -58.13 29.99 -7.26
C MET A 281 -58.03 28.49 -6.92
N TYR A 282 -56.83 27.89 -7.04
CA TYR A 282 -56.59 26.50 -6.70
C TYR A 282 -56.90 26.22 -5.22
N TYR A 283 -56.33 27.02 -4.32
CA TYR A 283 -56.49 26.83 -2.88
C TYR A 283 -57.83 27.37 -2.35
N ILE A 284 -58.43 28.34 -3.04
CA ILE A 284 -59.81 28.77 -2.75
C ILE A 284 -60.77 27.59 -2.96
N VAL A 285 -60.66 26.89 -4.10
CA VAL A 285 -61.50 25.72 -4.40
C VAL A 285 -61.25 24.60 -3.39
N GLU A 286 -59.98 24.29 -3.08
CA GLU A 286 -59.63 23.30 -2.05
C GLU A 286 -60.32 23.61 -0.71
N THR A 287 -60.26 24.87 -0.28
CA THR A 287 -60.86 25.31 0.99
C THR A 287 -62.37 25.12 0.99
N TYR A 288 -63.06 25.47 -0.10
CA TYR A 288 -64.49 25.22 -0.21
C TYR A 288 -64.83 23.74 -0.27
N THR A 289 -64.07 22.93 -1.01
CA THR A 289 -64.28 21.48 -1.08
C THR A 289 -64.13 20.84 0.30
N ASN A 290 -63.07 21.14 1.04
CA ASN A 290 -62.88 20.62 2.39
C ASN A 290 -63.96 21.11 3.36
N THR A 291 -64.38 22.37 3.25
CA THR A 291 -65.50 22.90 4.05
C THR A 291 -66.81 22.16 3.74
N GLY A 292 -67.12 21.95 2.46
CA GLY A 292 -68.30 21.23 2.01
C GLY A 292 -68.30 19.78 2.48
N ARG A 293 -67.15 19.10 2.41
CA ARG A 293 -66.95 17.74 2.95
C ARG A 293 -67.10 17.68 4.47
N GLY A 294 -66.58 18.67 5.20
CA GLY A 294 -66.76 18.77 6.64
C GLY A 294 -68.24 18.88 7.02
N TYR A 295 -68.99 19.75 6.34
CA TYR A 295 -70.44 19.86 6.54
C TYR A 295 -71.21 18.60 6.12
N LEU A 296 -70.78 17.93 5.06
CA LEU A 296 -71.36 16.66 4.62
C LEU A 296 -71.17 15.57 5.70
N GLY A 297 -69.99 15.51 6.31
CA GLY A 297 -69.67 14.55 7.37
C GLY A 297 -70.48 14.74 8.66
N ILE A 298 -70.82 15.99 9.02
CA ILE A 298 -71.74 16.27 10.14
C ILE A 298 -73.22 16.27 9.73
N ASN A 299 -73.54 15.80 8.52
CA ASN A 299 -74.89 15.71 7.95
C ASN A 299 -75.62 17.06 7.82
N ASN A 300 -74.89 18.17 7.69
CA ASN A 300 -75.46 19.48 7.38
C ASN A 300 -75.53 19.67 5.85
N LEU A 301 -76.50 18.98 5.25
CA LEU A 301 -76.65 18.89 3.80
C LEU A 301 -76.79 20.25 3.09
N PRO A 302 -77.53 21.26 3.62
CA PRO A 302 -77.64 22.56 2.97
C PRO A 302 -76.31 23.31 2.87
N LYS A 303 -75.51 23.34 3.95
CA LYS A 303 -74.19 23.98 3.91
C LYS A 303 -73.19 23.19 3.09
N ALA A 304 -73.25 21.86 3.16
CA ALA A 304 -72.42 20.99 2.32
C ALA A 304 -72.66 21.28 0.83
N GLN A 305 -73.93 21.32 0.41
CA GLN A 305 -74.30 21.64 -0.96
C GLN A 305 -73.81 23.02 -1.37
N PHE A 306 -74.05 24.04 -0.54
CA PHE A 306 -73.60 25.41 -0.81
C PHE A 306 -72.10 25.50 -1.09
N TYR A 307 -71.25 24.91 -0.23
CA TYR A 307 -69.80 24.99 -0.40
C TYR A 307 -69.29 24.10 -1.53
N LEU A 308 -69.85 22.91 -1.75
CA LEU A 308 -69.46 22.03 -2.86
C LEU A 308 -69.85 22.62 -4.22
N GLU A 309 -71.03 23.22 -4.35
CA GLU A 309 -71.44 23.91 -5.57
C GLU A 309 -70.61 25.18 -5.81
N LYS A 310 -70.30 25.95 -4.76
CA LYS A 310 -69.39 27.10 -4.85
C LYS A 310 -67.99 26.67 -5.31
N ALA A 311 -67.47 25.57 -4.78
CA ALA A 311 -66.19 25.00 -5.20
C ALA A 311 -66.22 24.57 -6.68
N LEU A 312 -67.28 23.87 -7.10
CA LEU A 312 -67.45 23.38 -8.46
C LEU A 312 -67.58 24.53 -9.48
N ASP A 313 -68.30 25.60 -9.15
CA ASP A 313 -68.46 26.77 -10.02
C ASP A 313 -67.11 27.46 -10.28
N VAL A 314 -66.34 27.71 -9.21
CA VAL A 314 -64.99 28.29 -9.34
C VAL A 314 -64.06 27.34 -10.10
N ALA A 315 -64.12 26.02 -9.83
CA ALA A 315 -63.32 25.03 -10.52
C ALA A 315 -63.61 25.00 -12.04
N LYS A 316 -64.90 25.02 -12.43
CA LYS A 316 -65.32 25.08 -13.84
C LYS A 316 -64.90 26.37 -14.52
N LYS A 317 -65.12 27.51 -13.86
CA LYS A 317 -64.75 28.84 -14.39
C LYS A 317 -63.26 28.97 -14.69
N HIS A 318 -62.42 28.31 -13.89
CA HIS A 318 -60.96 28.36 -14.00
C HIS A 318 -60.33 27.08 -14.57
N SER A 319 -61.14 26.18 -15.16
CA SER A 319 -60.70 24.93 -15.80
C SER A 319 -59.81 24.04 -14.90
N LEU A 320 -60.11 23.98 -13.60
CA LEU A 320 -59.36 23.18 -12.62
C LEU A 320 -59.86 21.73 -12.60
N GLN A 321 -59.43 20.92 -13.57
CA GLN A 321 -59.98 19.58 -13.85
C GLN A 321 -60.01 18.64 -12.64
N PHE A 322 -58.93 18.60 -11.84
CA PHE A 322 -58.87 17.80 -10.62
C PHE A 322 -60.04 18.11 -9.66
N TYR A 323 -60.28 19.39 -9.38
CA TYR A 323 -61.35 19.80 -8.46
C TYR A 323 -62.74 19.68 -9.08
N ILE A 324 -62.88 19.75 -10.40
CA ILE A 324 -64.16 19.45 -11.06
C ILE A 324 -64.56 18.00 -10.76
N ALA A 325 -63.63 17.05 -10.95
CA ALA A 325 -63.87 15.64 -10.65
C ALA A 325 -64.16 15.42 -9.15
N GLU A 326 -63.29 15.89 -8.26
CA GLU A 326 -63.47 15.67 -6.81
C GLU A 326 -64.78 16.27 -6.28
N ASN A 327 -65.18 17.48 -6.74
CA ASN A 327 -66.45 18.05 -6.30
C ASN A 327 -67.66 17.27 -6.85
N TYR A 328 -67.61 16.70 -8.06
CA TYR A 328 -68.67 15.79 -8.54
C TYR A 328 -68.79 14.54 -7.69
N LYS A 329 -67.67 13.93 -7.28
CA LYS A 329 -67.66 12.80 -6.35
C LYS A 329 -68.31 13.14 -5.01
N HIS A 330 -68.01 14.31 -4.45
CA HIS A 330 -68.64 14.74 -3.20
C HIS A 330 -70.11 15.14 -3.34
N LEU A 331 -70.50 15.75 -4.46
CA LEU A 331 -71.90 16.04 -4.78
C LEU A 331 -72.71 14.77 -5.01
N SER A 332 -72.11 13.75 -5.64
CA SER A 332 -72.70 12.41 -5.75
C SER A 332 -72.99 11.85 -4.36
N LYS A 333 -72.01 11.88 -3.45
CA LYS A 333 -72.19 11.43 -2.07
C LYS A 333 -73.25 12.22 -1.30
N LEU A 334 -73.32 13.53 -1.53
CA LEU A 334 -74.35 14.39 -0.97
C LEU A 334 -75.75 14.00 -1.48
N SER A 335 -75.90 13.76 -2.78
CA SER A 335 -77.17 13.31 -3.37
C SER A 335 -77.59 11.93 -2.89
N GLU A 336 -76.65 11.01 -2.65
CA GLU A 336 -76.94 9.72 -1.98
C GLU A 336 -77.53 9.94 -0.57
N GLN A 337 -76.93 10.83 0.23
CA GLN A 337 -77.43 11.14 1.59
C GLN A 337 -78.79 11.87 1.58
N GLN A 338 -79.08 12.60 0.51
CA GLN A 338 -80.40 13.21 0.27
C GLN A 338 -81.46 12.22 -0.24
N GLY A 339 -81.06 11.01 -0.66
CA GLY A 339 -81.93 10.01 -1.26
C GLY A 339 -82.21 10.23 -2.76
N ASP A 340 -81.53 11.18 -3.41
CA ASP A 340 -81.63 11.42 -4.85
C ASP A 340 -80.60 10.57 -5.61
N PHE A 341 -80.91 9.28 -5.75
CA PHE A 341 -80.04 8.31 -6.41
C PHE A 341 -79.83 8.60 -7.90
N LYS A 342 -80.78 9.27 -8.56
CA LYS A 342 -80.65 9.64 -9.97
C LYS A 342 -79.55 10.69 -10.12
N LYS A 343 -79.61 11.76 -9.33
CA LYS A 343 -78.61 12.82 -9.34
C LYS A 343 -77.24 12.33 -8.84
N ALA A 344 -77.23 11.40 -7.87
CA ALA A 344 -76.01 10.74 -7.43
C ALA A 344 -75.32 9.96 -8.56
N PHE A 345 -76.09 9.22 -9.37
CA PHE A 345 -75.58 8.50 -10.53
C PHE A 345 -75.04 9.46 -11.60
N GLU A 346 -75.79 10.51 -11.94
CA GLU A 346 -75.36 11.54 -12.91
C GLU A 346 -74.02 12.19 -12.49
N TYR A 347 -73.87 12.55 -11.22
CA TYR A 347 -72.61 13.10 -10.70
C TYR A 347 -71.48 12.07 -10.69
N SER A 348 -71.77 10.78 -10.48
CA SER A 348 -70.77 9.71 -10.55
C SER A 348 -70.24 9.53 -11.97
N GLU A 349 -71.10 9.56 -12.99
CA GLU A 349 -70.68 9.53 -14.40
C GLU A 349 -69.78 10.72 -14.74
N LEU A 350 -70.17 11.93 -14.30
CA LEU A 350 -69.37 13.14 -14.49
C LEU A 350 -68.02 13.06 -13.78
N PHE A 351 -67.94 12.45 -12.59
CA PHE A 351 -66.66 12.19 -11.92
C PHE A 351 -65.75 11.32 -12.79
N TYR A 352 -66.22 10.15 -13.24
CA TYR A 352 -65.40 9.23 -14.06
C TYR A 352 -64.99 9.81 -15.41
N GLU A 353 -65.84 10.63 -16.05
CA GLU A 353 -65.49 11.30 -17.30
C GLU A 353 -64.33 12.30 -17.11
N ASN A 354 -64.34 13.06 -16.01
CA ASN A 354 -63.31 14.05 -15.72
C ASN A 354 -62.02 13.42 -15.15
N GLU A 355 -62.14 12.33 -14.38
CA GLU A 355 -60.98 11.57 -13.88
C GLU A 355 -60.12 11.02 -15.04
N LYS A 356 -60.76 10.48 -16.09
CA LYS A 356 -60.07 9.98 -17.29
C LYS A 356 -59.32 11.06 -18.06
N LYS A 357 -59.81 12.30 -18.04
CA LYS A 357 -59.14 13.44 -18.72
C LYS A 357 -57.85 13.86 -18.00
N PHE A 358 -57.77 13.63 -16.69
CA PHE A 358 -56.63 13.99 -15.85
C PHE A 358 -55.53 12.91 -15.84
N LEU A 359 -55.89 11.62 -15.75
CA LEU A 359 -54.93 10.50 -15.79
C LEU A 359 -54.62 10.06 -17.23
N ASN A 360 -53.80 10.83 -17.95
CA ASN A 360 -53.36 10.47 -19.31
C ASN A 360 -52.23 9.42 -19.29
N LYS A 361 -52.47 8.27 -19.95
CA LYS A 361 -51.49 7.19 -20.13
C LYS A 361 -50.22 7.63 -20.85
N GLU A 362 -50.30 8.60 -21.78
CA GLU A 362 -49.13 9.10 -22.51
C GLU A 362 -48.08 9.75 -21.58
N ASN A 363 -48.54 10.49 -20.56
CA ASN A 363 -47.66 11.06 -19.54
C ASN A 363 -46.99 9.95 -18.72
N GLN A 364 -47.72 8.85 -18.42
CA GLN A 364 -47.19 7.68 -17.72
C GLN A 364 -46.08 7.01 -18.52
N ASP A 365 -46.32 6.77 -19.80
CA ASP A 365 -45.33 6.15 -20.68
C ASP A 365 -44.09 7.05 -20.86
N TYR A 366 -44.26 8.38 -21.00
CA TYR A 366 -43.13 9.30 -21.08
C TYR A 366 -42.26 9.30 -19.82
N VAL A 367 -42.86 9.43 -18.63
CA VAL A 367 -42.10 9.45 -17.37
C VAL A 367 -41.42 8.12 -17.11
N ALA A 368 -42.10 7.00 -17.36
CA ALA A 368 -41.49 5.67 -17.27
C ALA A 368 -40.28 5.54 -18.19
N ASN A 369 -40.39 5.98 -19.45
CA ASN A 369 -39.27 5.99 -20.40
C ASN A 369 -38.11 6.88 -19.94
N LEU A 370 -38.41 8.04 -19.36
CA LEU A 370 -37.40 8.95 -18.85
C LEU A 370 -36.66 8.39 -17.63
N ILE A 371 -37.38 7.77 -16.69
CA ILE A 371 -36.79 7.06 -15.54
C ILE A 371 -35.88 5.94 -16.05
N MET A 372 -36.35 5.13 -16.99
CA MET A 372 -35.55 4.06 -17.59
C MET A 372 -34.29 4.60 -18.27
N LYS A 373 -34.38 5.73 -18.98
CA LYS A 373 -33.24 6.38 -19.61
C LYS A 373 -32.23 6.87 -18.57
N TYR A 374 -32.68 7.57 -17.54
CA TYR A 374 -31.83 8.08 -16.47
C TYR A 374 -31.10 6.95 -15.72
N ASP A 375 -31.82 5.89 -15.35
CA ASP A 375 -31.22 4.72 -14.70
C ASP A 375 -30.23 4.00 -15.61
N SER A 376 -30.48 3.96 -16.92
CA SER A 376 -29.57 3.41 -17.92
C SER A 376 -28.28 4.23 -18.04
N GLU A 377 -28.40 5.56 -18.11
CA GLU A 377 -27.26 6.49 -18.15
C GLU A 377 -26.39 6.36 -16.89
N LYS A 378 -26.99 6.35 -15.71
CA LYS A 378 -26.25 6.17 -14.45
C LYS A 378 -25.52 4.82 -14.37
N LYS A 379 -26.15 3.74 -14.83
CA LYS A 379 -25.50 2.41 -14.91
C LYS A 379 -24.34 2.43 -15.90
N LYS A 380 -24.49 3.11 -17.04
CA LYS A 380 -23.43 3.27 -18.03
C LYS A 380 -22.23 4.02 -17.43
N ASP A 381 -22.44 5.14 -16.76
CA ASP A 381 -21.36 5.88 -16.09
C ASP A 381 -20.61 5.03 -15.06
N THR A 382 -21.35 4.17 -14.35
CA THR A 382 -20.77 3.22 -13.39
C THR A 382 -19.91 2.16 -14.10
N ILE A 383 -20.37 1.64 -15.25
CA ILE A 383 -19.61 0.70 -16.07
C ILE A 383 -18.34 1.37 -16.60
N ASP A 384 -18.43 2.57 -17.16
CA ASP A 384 -17.30 3.33 -17.69
C ASP A 384 -16.25 3.61 -16.60
N LEU A 385 -16.68 3.88 -15.37
CA LEU A 385 -15.79 4.04 -14.20
C LEU A 385 -15.08 2.73 -13.86
N LEU A 386 -15.81 1.62 -13.79
CA LEU A 386 -15.27 0.29 -13.49
C LEU A 386 -14.30 -0.18 -14.58
N GLU A 387 -14.57 0.12 -15.85
CA GLU A 387 -13.67 -0.17 -16.97
C GLU A 387 -12.34 0.57 -16.81
N LYS A 388 -12.37 1.88 -16.48
CA LYS A 388 -11.16 2.66 -16.19
C LYS A 388 -10.39 2.13 -14.99
N GLU A 389 -11.07 1.74 -13.92
CA GLU A 389 -10.42 1.10 -12.76
C GLU A 389 -9.74 -0.21 -13.13
N ASN A 390 -10.41 -1.04 -13.94
CA ASN A 390 -9.86 -2.31 -14.42
C ASN A 390 -8.65 -2.11 -15.33
N GLU A 391 -8.68 -1.13 -16.22
CA GLU A 391 -7.52 -0.76 -17.05
C GLU A 391 -6.31 -0.37 -16.17
N LEU A 392 -6.54 0.43 -15.13
CA LEU A 392 -5.50 0.84 -14.18
C LEU A 392 -4.92 -0.34 -13.40
N VAL A 393 -5.76 -1.29 -12.97
CA VAL A 393 -5.32 -2.55 -12.33
C VAL A 393 -4.46 -3.37 -13.30
N ASN A 394 -4.87 -3.51 -14.57
CA ASN A 394 -4.12 -4.25 -15.57
C ASN A 394 -2.75 -3.61 -15.88
N LEU A 395 -2.68 -2.28 -15.92
CA LEU A 395 -1.41 -1.55 -16.05
C LEU A 395 -0.47 -1.85 -14.88
N LYS A 396 -0.95 -1.73 -13.63
CA LYS A 396 -0.18 -2.09 -12.43
C LYS A 396 0.30 -3.54 -12.44
N LEU A 397 -0.55 -4.45 -12.90
CA LEU A 397 -0.23 -5.88 -12.96
C LEU A 397 0.84 -6.16 -14.03
N SER A 398 0.79 -5.48 -15.17
CA SER A 398 1.82 -5.53 -16.21
C SER A 398 3.18 -5.07 -15.70
N ASP A 399 3.22 -3.95 -14.96
CA ASP A 399 4.47 -3.45 -14.39
C ASP A 399 5.03 -4.35 -13.28
N ASN A 400 4.16 -4.90 -12.43
CA ASN A 400 4.55 -5.90 -11.43
C ASN A 400 5.11 -7.17 -12.09
N LYS A 401 4.53 -7.63 -13.20
CA LYS A 401 5.05 -8.76 -13.98
C LYS A 401 6.46 -8.48 -14.51
N LYS A 402 6.71 -7.29 -15.07
CA LYS A 402 8.05 -6.89 -15.54
C LYS A 402 9.08 -6.84 -14.41
N LEU A 403 8.68 -6.32 -13.24
CA LEU A 403 9.56 -6.26 -12.08
C LEU A 403 9.89 -7.66 -11.55
N PHE A 404 8.89 -8.55 -11.50
CA PHE A 404 9.08 -9.95 -11.11
C PHE A 404 10.03 -10.69 -12.08
N THR A 405 9.85 -10.53 -13.39
CA THR A 405 10.75 -11.16 -14.37
C THR A 405 12.18 -10.63 -14.29
N ALA A 406 12.37 -9.32 -14.05
CA ALA A 406 13.70 -8.75 -13.85
C ALA A 406 14.39 -9.32 -12.60
N LEU A 407 13.65 -9.47 -11.50
CA LEU A 407 14.17 -10.02 -10.24
C LEU A 407 14.63 -11.48 -10.39
N VAL A 408 13.85 -12.29 -11.12
CA VAL A 408 14.23 -13.68 -11.44
C VAL A 408 15.53 -13.72 -12.26
N LEU A 409 15.68 -12.86 -13.28
CA LEU A 409 16.90 -12.80 -14.09
C LEU A 409 18.14 -12.42 -13.26
N VAL A 410 18.00 -11.45 -12.34
CA VAL A 410 19.08 -11.05 -11.44
C VAL A 410 19.50 -12.22 -10.54
N LEU A 411 18.55 -12.95 -9.96
CA LEU A 411 18.84 -14.11 -9.10
C LEU A 411 19.59 -15.22 -9.84
N VAL A 412 19.23 -15.50 -11.08
CA VAL A 412 19.91 -16.50 -11.93
C VAL A 412 21.37 -16.08 -12.18
N LEU A 413 21.59 -14.80 -12.53
CA LEU A 413 22.93 -14.27 -12.78
C LEU A 413 23.82 -14.31 -11.54
N LEU A 414 23.26 -13.96 -10.38
CA LEU A 414 23.96 -13.98 -9.09
C LEU A 414 24.36 -15.40 -8.69
N SER A 415 23.47 -16.37 -8.91
CA SER A 415 23.75 -17.79 -8.68
C SER A 415 24.89 -18.31 -9.57
N GLY A 416 24.91 -17.89 -10.84
CA GLY A 416 26.00 -18.22 -11.77
C GLY A 416 27.36 -17.67 -11.33
N LEU A 417 27.40 -16.41 -10.86
CA LEU A 417 28.62 -15.79 -10.33
C LEU A 417 29.14 -16.50 -9.08
N LEU A 418 28.26 -16.82 -8.14
CA LEU A 418 28.63 -17.56 -6.92
C LEU A 418 29.26 -18.92 -7.25
N TYR A 419 28.67 -19.66 -8.19
CA TYR A 419 29.22 -20.93 -8.64
C TYR A 419 30.61 -20.77 -9.29
N PHE A 420 30.79 -19.73 -10.11
CA PHE A 420 32.08 -19.43 -10.73
C PHE A 420 33.17 -19.16 -9.69
N PHE A 421 32.90 -18.31 -8.69
CA PHE A 421 33.84 -18.02 -7.60
C PHE A 421 34.16 -19.26 -6.76
N TYR A 422 33.15 -20.06 -6.42
CA TYR A 422 33.35 -21.32 -5.70
C TYR A 422 34.29 -22.26 -6.47
N ARG A 423 34.06 -22.44 -7.78
CA ARG A 423 34.91 -23.27 -8.66
C ARG A 423 36.34 -22.74 -8.72
N GLN A 424 36.51 -21.41 -8.82
CA GLN A 424 37.83 -20.79 -8.89
C GLN A 424 38.63 -21.01 -7.60
N HIS A 425 37.99 -20.88 -6.44
CA HIS A 425 38.61 -21.18 -5.15
C HIS A 425 39.04 -22.64 -5.04
N LYS A 426 38.16 -23.58 -5.41
CA LYS A 426 38.48 -25.01 -5.36
C LYS A 426 39.71 -25.37 -6.20
N LEU A 427 39.77 -24.87 -7.44
CA LEU A 427 40.89 -25.10 -8.35
C LEU A 427 42.21 -24.52 -7.82
N LYS A 428 42.16 -23.41 -7.09
CA LYS A 428 43.36 -22.79 -6.50
C LYS A 428 43.93 -23.68 -5.39
N SER A 429 43.08 -24.18 -4.49
CA SER A 429 43.50 -25.04 -3.39
C SER A 429 44.13 -26.35 -3.87
N GLU A 430 43.58 -26.97 -4.92
CA GLU A 430 44.15 -28.19 -5.52
C GLU A 430 45.58 -27.95 -6.05
N LYS A 431 45.83 -26.79 -6.68
CA LYS A 431 47.17 -26.43 -7.18
C LYS A 431 48.20 -26.23 -6.08
N GLU A 432 47.81 -25.61 -4.97
CA GLU A 432 48.71 -25.37 -3.83
C GLU A 432 49.16 -26.70 -3.19
N LEU A 433 48.24 -27.66 -3.04
CA LEU A 433 48.53 -28.99 -2.50
C LEU A 433 49.58 -29.74 -3.35
N LEU A 434 49.37 -29.79 -4.67
CA LEU A 434 50.28 -30.42 -5.62
C LEU A 434 51.70 -29.82 -5.55
N SER A 435 51.82 -28.51 -5.37
CA SER A 435 53.12 -27.84 -5.24
C SER A 435 53.87 -28.20 -3.95
N MET A 436 53.14 -28.42 -2.85
CA MET A 436 53.73 -28.81 -1.56
C MET A 436 54.32 -30.22 -1.62
N GLU A 437 53.59 -31.18 -2.19
CA GLU A 437 54.06 -32.57 -2.37
C GLU A 437 55.38 -32.63 -3.17
N GLN A 438 55.47 -31.86 -4.26
CA GLN A 438 56.68 -31.82 -5.09
C GLN A 438 57.92 -31.30 -4.33
N THR A 439 57.72 -30.38 -3.39
CA THR A 439 58.79 -29.79 -2.58
C THR A 439 59.32 -30.79 -1.54
N MET A 440 58.42 -31.56 -0.91
CA MET A 440 58.77 -32.59 0.08
C MET A 440 59.72 -33.65 -0.51
N LEU A 441 59.41 -34.18 -1.69
CA LEU A 441 60.21 -35.21 -2.35
C LEU A 441 61.65 -34.75 -2.66
N ARG A 442 61.85 -33.47 -2.99
CA ARG A 442 63.18 -32.92 -3.32
C ARG A 442 64.09 -32.78 -2.09
N SER A 443 63.53 -32.54 -0.90
CA SER A 443 64.31 -32.28 0.33
C SER A 443 65.03 -33.52 0.89
N GLN A 444 64.71 -34.73 0.42
CA GLN A 444 65.29 -35.97 0.95
C GLN A 444 66.68 -36.31 0.38
N MET A 445 67.05 -35.73 -0.77
CA MET A 445 68.40 -35.86 -1.33
C MET A 445 69.26 -34.69 -0.85
N ASN A 446 70.17 -34.89 0.12
CA ASN A 446 71.09 -33.83 0.57
C ASN A 446 72.06 -33.48 -0.58
N PRO A 447 71.92 -32.32 -1.26
CA PRO A 447 72.70 -32.03 -2.45
C PRO A 447 74.19 -31.94 -2.12
N HIS A 448 74.53 -31.43 -0.94
CA HIS A 448 75.91 -31.29 -0.48
C HIS A 448 76.61 -32.65 -0.33
N PHE A 449 75.92 -33.68 0.17
CA PHE A 449 76.46 -35.04 0.26
C PHE A 449 76.78 -35.62 -1.12
N ILE A 450 75.87 -35.46 -2.09
CA ILE A 450 76.04 -35.95 -3.46
C ILE A 450 77.25 -35.26 -4.11
N PHE A 451 77.33 -33.93 -4.03
CA PHE A 451 78.46 -33.18 -4.60
C PHE A 451 79.80 -33.58 -3.97
N ASN A 452 79.85 -33.78 -2.65
CA ASN A 452 81.07 -34.20 -1.97
C ASN A 452 81.51 -35.61 -2.36
N SER A 453 80.57 -36.55 -2.46
CA SER A 453 80.87 -37.91 -2.89
C SER A 453 81.40 -37.97 -4.32
N LEU A 454 80.85 -37.15 -5.22
CA LEU A 454 81.33 -37.02 -6.59
C LEU A 454 82.76 -36.42 -6.66
N ASN A 455 83.09 -35.47 -5.80
CA ASN A 455 84.44 -34.90 -5.72
C ASN A 455 85.48 -35.95 -5.26
N SER A 456 85.11 -36.85 -4.35
CA SER A 456 85.99 -37.94 -3.92
C SER A 456 86.26 -38.94 -5.04
N ILE A 457 85.24 -39.28 -5.84
CA ILE A 457 85.41 -40.10 -7.06
C ILE A 457 86.38 -39.40 -8.03
N LYS A 458 86.18 -38.09 -8.25
CA LYS A 458 87.06 -37.28 -9.11
C LYS A 458 88.53 -37.33 -8.65
N LEU A 459 88.81 -37.26 -7.35
CA LEU A 459 90.18 -37.36 -6.83
C LEU A 459 90.84 -38.72 -7.10
N TYR A 460 90.12 -39.84 -6.93
CA TYR A 460 90.68 -41.16 -7.27
C TYR A 460 90.96 -41.33 -8.76
N ILE A 461 90.10 -40.76 -9.63
CA ILE A 461 90.31 -40.74 -11.07
C ILE A 461 91.56 -39.92 -11.42
N ILE A 462 91.72 -38.72 -10.82
CA ILE A 462 92.90 -37.85 -11.04
C ILE A 462 94.19 -38.53 -10.56
N ASN A 463 94.15 -39.21 -9.42
CA ASN A 463 95.32 -39.92 -8.85
C ASN A 463 95.62 -41.26 -9.55
N ASN A 464 94.92 -41.58 -10.64
CA ASN A 464 95.05 -42.80 -11.44
C ASN A 464 94.81 -44.13 -10.67
N ASP A 465 94.05 -44.07 -9.58
CA ASP A 465 93.69 -45.23 -8.74
C ASP A 465 92.31 -45.76 -9.16
N LYS A 466 92.27 -46.37 -10.35
CA LYS A 466 91.03 -46.76 -11.04
C LYS A 466 90.21 -47.77 -10.24
N ASP A 467 90.87 -48.73 -9.58
CA ASP A 467 90.20 -49.77 -8.81
C ASP A 467 89.47 -49.19 -7.60
N LYS A 468 90.08 -48.23 -6.88
CA LYS A 468 89.41 -47.51 -5.79
C LYS A 468 88.29 -46.59 -6.30
N ALA A 469 88.44 -45.96 -7.46
CA ALA A 469 87.38 -45.15 -8.07
C ALA A 469 86.14 -45.98 -8.41
N VAL A 470 86.31 -47.15 -9.04
CA VAL A 470 85.22 -48.07 -9.38
C VAL A 470 84.57 -48.65 -8.11
N TYR A 471 85.39 -49.03 -7.12
CA TYR A 471 84.91 -49.50 -5.83
C TYR A 471 84.02 -48.45 -5.12
N TYR A 472 84.47 -47.19 -5.06
CA TYR A 472 83.71 -46.09 -4.48
C TYR A 472 82.42 -45.84 -5.24
N LEU A 473 82.46 -45.78 -6.58
CA LEU A 473 81.29 -45.53 -7.42
C LEU A 473 80.21 -46.61 -7.24
N ASN A 474 80.60 -47.88 -7.14
CA ASN A 474 79.68 -48.98 -6.89
C ASN A 474 79.03 -48.87 -5.50
N LYS A 475 79.81 -48.53 -4.47
CA LYS A 475 79.30 -48.30 -3.12
C LYS A 475 78.35 -47.10 -3.08
N PHE A 476 78.72 -45.98 -3.73
CA PHE A 476 77.88 -44.78 -3.85
C PHE A 476 76.57 -45.06 -4.58
N SER A 477 76.60 -45.79 -5.69
CA SER A 477 75.38 -46.14 -6.45
C SER A 477 74.45 -47.03 -5.62
N LYS A 478 75.00 -47.99 -4.86
CA LYS A 478 74.22 -48.80 -3.91
C LYS A 478 73.55 -47.93 -2.84
N LEU A 479 74.26 -46.92 -2.32
CA LEU A 479 73.74 -46.02 -1.29
C LEU A 479 72.59 -45.17 -1.84
N ILE A 480 72.77 -44.52 -2.99
CA ILE A 480 71.72 -43.69 -3.59
C ILE A 480 70.46 -44.51 -3.89
N ARG A 481 70.63 -45.75 -4.37
CA ARG A 481 69.49 -46.65 -4.59
C ARG A 481 68.80 -47.00 -3.27
N ALA A 482 69.57 -47.38 -2.24
CA ALA A 482 69.01 -47.68 -0.92
C ALA A 482 68.23 -46.49 -0.36
N ILE A 483 68.76 -45.27 -0.43
CA ILE A 483 68.10 -44.04 0.04
C ILE A 483 66.80 -43.79 -0.75
N LEU A 484 66.80 -43.90 -2.08
CA LEU A 484 65.62 -43.63 -2.91
C LEU A 484 64.51 -44.70 -2.73
N THR A 485 64.88 -45.96 -2.51
CA THR A 485 63.91 -47.03 -2.25
C THR A 485 63.30 -46.87 -0.86
N THR A 486 64.13 -46.64 0.16
CA THR A 486 63.68 -46.46 1.56
C THR A 486 62.93 -45.14 1.80
N SER A 487 63.06 -44.14 0.91
CA SER A 487 62.33 -42.87 1.04
C SER A 487 60.89 -42.92 0.54
N GLN A 488 60.54 -43.94 -0.26
CA GLN A 488 59.16 -44.16 -0.74
C GLN A 488 58.32 -44.93 0.28
N GLU A 489 58.96 -45.63 1.21
CA GLU A 489 58.30 -46.42 2.24
C GLU A 489 58.11 -45.59 3.53
N ARG A 490 56.98 -45.81 4.21
CA ARG A 490 56.65 -45.11 5.45
C ARG A 490 57.51 -45.58 6.64
N ASP A 491 57.96 -46.84 6.61
CA ASP A 491 58.70 -47.52 7.67
C ASP A 491 59.64 -48.60 7.12
N ILE A 492 60.92 -48.54 7.48
CA ILE A 492 61.94 -49.50 7.06
C ILE A 492 62.36 -50.38 8.23
N THR A 493 63.01 -51.51 7.96
CA THR A 493 63.54 -52.34 9.04
C THR A 493 64.79 -51.69 9.64
N LEU A 494 65.04 -51.93 10.93
CA LEU A 494 66.29 -51.52 11.57
C LEU A 494 67.50 -52.17 10.88
N HIS A 495 67.33 -53.37 10.33
CA HIS A 495 68.35 -54.01 9.51
C HIS A 495 68.73 -53.17 8.29
N ASP A 496 67.74 -52.70 7.52
CA ASP A 496 67.96 -51.90 6.32
C ASP A 496 68.59 -50.54 6.64
N GLU A 497 68.16 -49.89 7.72
CA GLU A 497 68.77 -48.65 8.20
C GLU A 497 70.23 -48.88 8.59
N LEU A 498 70.54 -49.91 9.38
CA LEU A 498 71.92 -50.21 9.80
C LEU A 498 72.81 -50.56 8.59
N ALA A 499 72.31 -51.33 7.64
CA ALA A 499 73.03 -51.66 6.40
C ALA A 499 73.29 -50.40 5.55
N THR A 500 72.31 -49.50 5.49
CA THR A 500 72.44 -48.20 4.81
C THR A 500 73.45 -47.30 5.52
N MET A 501 73.44 -47.27 6.86
CA MET A 501 74.38 -46.50 7.67
C MET A 501 75.80 -47.04 7.58
N GLU A 502 75.99 -48.36 7.52
CA GLU A 502 77.29 -48.97 7.28
C GLU A 502 77.83 -48.55 5.90
N LEU A 503 76.99 -48.56 4.86
CA LEU A 503 77.37 -48.11 3.53
C LEU A 503 77.70 -46.61 3.51
N TYR A 504 76.93 -45.80 4.22
CA TYR A 504 77.17 -44.37 4.41
C TYR A 504 78.51 -44.11 5.11
N MET A 505 78.77 -44.77 6.24
CA MET A 505 80.02 -44.67 7.00
C MET A 505 81.23 -45.11 6.17
N ASN A 506 81.10 -46.18 5.38
CA ASN A 506 82.15 -46.62 4.48
C ASN A 506 82.52 -45.56 3.44
N ILE A 507 81.52 -44.92 2.83
CA ILE A 507 81.71 -43.86 1.84
C ILE A 507 82.37 -42.63 2.48
N GLU A 508 81.89 -42.23 3.66
CA GLU A 508 82.45 -41.09 4.39
C GLU A 508 83.87 -41.37 4.90
N ASN A 509 84.17 -42.58 5.40
CA ASN A 509 85.51 -42.94 5.89
C ASN A 509 86.58 -42.88 4.78
N ILE A 510 86.20 -43.21 3.55
CA ILE A 510 87.11 -43.06 2.40
C ILE A 510 87.54 -41.59 2.23
N ARG A 511 86.69 -40.62 2.57
CA ARG A 511 87.02 -39.18 2.55
C ARG A 511 87.98 -38.80 3.67
N PHE A 512 88.07 -39.59 4.73
CA PHE A 512 89.04 -39.46 5.82
C PHE A 512 90.26 -40.36 5.65
N SER A 513 90.56 -40.79 4.41
CA SER A 513 91.70 -41.66 4.09
C SER A 513 91.68 -42.98 4.87
N ASN A 514 90.48 -43.51 5.18
CA ASN A 514 90.27 -44.75 5.94
C ASN A 514 90.88 -44.74 7.35
N LYS A 515 90.97 -43.55 7.97
CA LYS A 515 91.54 -43.39 9.32
C LYS A 515 90.52 -43.59 10.45
N ILE A 516 89.24 -43.79 10.14
CA ILE A 516 88.19 -43.99 11.15
C ILE A 516 87.97 -45.49 11.33
N ASN A 517 88.14 -45.99 12.55
CA ASN A 517 87.69 -47.32 12.92
C ASN A 517 86.20 -47.28 13.28
N PHE A 518 85.35 -47.88 12.44
CA PHE A 518 83.92 -47.98 12.66
C PHE A 518 83.54 -49.41 13.02
N GLU A 519 83.02 -49.60 14.23
CA GLU A 519 82.62 -50.91 14.74
C GLU A 519 81.14 -50.94 15.05
N THR A 520 80.43 -51.93 14.51
CA THR A 520 79.02 -52.17 14.80
C THR A 520 78.90 -53.42 15.68
N SER A 521 78.28 -53.27 16.85
CA SER A 521 78.00 -54.38 17.78
C SER A 521 76.49 -54.50 17.95
N ILE A 522 75.95 -55.68 17.66
CA ILE A 522 74.53 -55.98 17.78
C ILE A 522 74.39 -57.11 18.80
N ASP A 523 73.52 -56.92 19.79
CA ASP A 523 73.14 -57.97 20.73
C ASP A 523 72.55 -59.17 19.97
N PRO A 524 73.10 -60.40 20.11
CA PRO A 524 72.62 -61.59 19.42
C PRO A 524 71.13 -61.92 19.64
N HIS A 525 70.53 -61.39 20.71
CA HIS A 525 69.12 -61.61 21.05
C HIS A 525 68.15 -60.62 20.38
N ILE A 526 68.63 -59.70 19.54
CA ILE A 526 67.79 -58.71 18.84
C ILE A 526 67.62 -59.09 17.37
N ASN A 527 66.37 -59.28 16.93
CA ASN A 527 66.05 -59.47 15.51
C ASN A 527 65.80 -58.11 14.82
N THR A 528 66.82 -57.58 14.15
CA THR A 528 66.77 -56.27 13.48
C THR A 528 65.79 -56.22 12.29
N ASN A 529 65.36 -57.35 11.74
CA ASN A 529 64.41 -57.39 10.62
C ASN A 529 62.95 -57.14 11.05
N GLN A 530 62.64 -57.30 12.35
CA GLN A 530 61.29 -57.15 12.89
C GLN A 530 61.03 -55.75 13.47
N ILE A 531 62.08 -54.96 13.70
CA ILE A 531 61.97 -53.62 14.26
C ILE A 531 61.77 -52.63 13.11
N LYS A 532 60.65 -51.91 13.14
CA LYS A 532 60.30 -50.88 12.15
C LYS A 532 60.61 -49.49 12.65
N ILE A 533 61.29 -48.69 11.82
CA ILE A 533 61.68 -47.31 12.13
C ILE A 533 61.47 -46.42 10.89
N PRO A 534 61.23 -45.12 11.07
CA PRO A 534 61.25 -44.18 9.94
C PRO A 534 62.66 -44.14 9.33
N SER A 535 62.75 -43.95 8.01
CA SER A 535 64.02 -44.00 7.29
C SER A 535 64.96 -42.83 7.64
N MET A 536 66.27 -43.11 7.61
CA MET A 536 67.34 -42.11 7.73
C MET A 536 67.34 -41.34 9.06
N ILE A 537 67.01 -42.01 10.17
CA ILE A 537 67.05 -41.40 11.51
C ILE A 537 68.44 -41.44 12.14
N LEU A 538 69.27 -42.42 11.79
CA LEU A 538 70.62 -42.57 12.36
C LEU A 538 71.65 -41.67 11.66
N GLN A 539 71.39 -41.33 10.40
CA GLN A 539 72.30 -40.56 9.55
C GLN A 539 72.77 -39.26 10.22
N PRO A 540 71.91 -38.38 10.77
CA PRO A 540 72.37 -37.10 11.30
C PRO A 540 73.28 -37.26 12.52
N PHE A 541 73.12 -38.33 13.29
CA PHE A 541 73.97 -38.59 14.45
C PHE A 541 75.35 -39.13 14.04
N LEU A 542 75.40 -40.03 13.05
CA LEU A 542 76.65 -40.50 12.46
C LEU A 542 77.40 -39.39 11.69
N GLU A 543 76.68 -38.55 10.96
CA GLU A 543 77.23 -37.37 10.29
C GLU A 543 77.87 -36.43 11.32
N ASN A 544 77.18 -36.16 12.42
CA ASN A 544 77.72 -35.33 13.51
C ASN A 544 78.95 -35.96 14.18
N ALA A 545 78.94 -37.28 14.42
CA ALA A 545 80.08 -38.00 14.98
C ALA A 545 81.35 -37.85 14.10
N ILE A 546 81.21 -38.01 12.78
CA ILE A 546 82.32 -37.86 11.85
C ILE A 546 82.79 -36.40 11.74
N TRP A 547 81.87 -35.49 11.41
CA TRP A 547 82.23 -34.13 11.01
C TRP A 547 82.49 -33.22 12.19
N HIS A 548 81.67 -33.29 13.25
CA HIS A 548 81.81 -32.43 14.42
C HIS A 548 82.66 -33.08 15.52
N GLY A 549 82.65 -34.42 15.63
CA GLY A 549 83.45 -35.16 16.61
C GLY A 549 84.89 -35.41 16.15
N LEU A 550 85.08 -36.05 14.99
CA LEU A 550 86.37 -36.63 14.58
C LEU A 550 87.18 -35.83 13.56
N SER A 551 86.59 -34.86 12.85
CA SER A 551 87.29 -34.12 11.79
C SER A 551 88.53 -33.38 12.29
N SER A 552 88.44 -32.80 13.51
CA SER A 552 89.47 -31.96 14.13
C SER A 552 90.32 -32.69 15.17
N LYS A 553 90.16 -34.01 15.32
CA LYS A 553 90.97 -34.85 16.22
C LYS A 553 92.23 -35.34 15.50
N GLU A 554 93.38 -35.21 16.16
CA GLU A 554 94.64 -35.85 15.77
C GLU A 554 94.84 -37.17 16.53
N GLY A 555 95.35 -38.21 15.86
CA GLY A 555 95.52 -39.55 16.43
C GLY A 555 94.38 -40.53 16.11
N ASP A 556 94.10 -41.46 17.04
CA ASP A 556 93.14 -42.55 16.87
C ASP A 556 91.67 -42.05 16.80
N LYS A 557 90.95 -42.47 15.75
CA LYS A 557 89.58 -42.06 15.45
C LYS A 557 88.67 -43.27 15.45
N ARG A 558 87.73 -43.31 16.40
CA ARG A 558 86.81 -44.44 16.60
C ARG A 558 85.37 -43.94 16.68
N VAL A 559 84.49 -44.62 15.97
CA VAL A 559 83.03 -44.52 16.13
C VAL A 559 82.51 -45.92 16.39
N SER A 560 81.75 -46.14 17.46
CA SER A 560 81.07 -47.40 17.69
C SER A 560 79.56 -47.23 17.66
N LEU A 561 78.87 -48.10 16.93
CA LEU A 561 77.42 -48.21 16.92
C LEU A 561 77.04 -49.49 17.66
N LYS A 562 76.36 -49.37 18.79
CA LYS A 562 75.90 -50.52 19.59
C LYS A 562 74.38 -50.58 19.58
N VAL A 563 73.83 -51.75 19.31
CA VAL A 563 72.40 -52.03 19.39
C VAL A 563 72.19 -53.02 20.51
N GLN A 564 71.52 -52.60 21.58
CA GLN A 564 71.35 -53.36 22.81
C GLN A 564 69.91 -53.32 23.29
N LYS A 565 69.52 -54.35 24.06
CA LYS A 565 68.18 -54.44 24.63
C LYS A 565 68.15 -53.67 25.95
N ALA A 566 67.40 -52.57 26.00
CA ALA A 566 67.27 -51.76 27.23
C ALA A 566 66.20 -52.33 28.17
N THR A 567 65.07 -52.79 27.62
CA THR A 567 63.98 -53.51 28.32
C THR A 567 63.33 -54.53 27.38
N GLU A 568 62.34 -55.32 27.82
CA GLU A 568 61.66 -56.31 26.97
C GLU A 568 61.13 -55.73 25.65
N ASN A 569 60.64 -54.48 25.68
CA ASN A 569 59.99 -53.81 24.56
C ASN A 569 60.72 -52.55 24.09
N VAL A 570 61.99 -52.35 24.44
CA VAL A 570 62.78 -51.18 24.01
C VAL A 570 64.16 -51.59 23.54
N VAL A 571 64.50 -51.19 22.32
CA VAL A 571 65.85 -51.29 21.76
C VAL A 571 66.54 -49.95 21.93
N GLU A 572 67.76 -49.97 22.45
CA GLU A 572 68.62 -48.81 22.55
C GLU A 572 69.72 -48.89 21.48
N ILE A 573 69.83 -47.82 20.69
CA ILE A 573 70.89 -47.62 19.71
C ILE A 573 71.83 -46.56 20.28
N GLN A 574 73.06 -46.96 20.57
CA GLN A 574 74.11 -46.08 21.07
C GLN A 574 75.13 -45.79 19.97
N ILE A 575 75.37 -44.51 19.70
CA ILE A 575 76.42 -44.05 18.79
C ILE A 575 77.44 -43.29 19.64
N GLU A 576 78.64 -43.83 19.76
CA GLU A 576 79.73 -43.27 20.57
C GLU A 576 80.89 -42.87 19.65
N ASP A 577 81.34 -41.62 19.76
CA ASP A 577 82.56 -41.13 19.12
C ASP A 577 83.62 -40.78 20.16
N ASN A 578 84.89 -41.05 19.86
CA ASN A 578 86.01 -40.65 20.71
C ASN A 578 86.55 -39.25 20.35
N GLY A 579 85.71 -38.37 19.81
CA GLY A 579 86.09 -37.06 19.30
C GLY A 579 86.46 -36.03 20.36
N ILE A 580 86.58 -34.77 19.94
CA ILE A 580 86.99 -33.65 20.80
C ILE A 580 85.89 -33.19 21.79
N GLY A 581 84.69 -33.79 21.73
CA GLY A 581 83.50 -33.42 22.50
C GLY A 581 82.81 -32.13 22.03
N ARG A 582 81.54 -31.95 22.42
CA ARG A 582 80.69 -30.87 21.89
C ARG A 582 81.10 -29.47 22.34
N LYS A 583 81.54 -29.29 23.59
CA LYS A 583 82.00 -27.99 24.13
C LYS A 583 83.17 -27.43 23.31
N ARG A 584 84.20 -28.25 23.10
CA ARG A 584 85.39 -27.90 22.30
C ARG A 584 85.07 -27.73 20.81
N SER A 585 84.17 -28.56 20.26
CA SER A 585 83.70 -28.38 18.88
C SER A 585 82.96 -27.06 18.68
N ARG A 586 82.18 -26.58 19.67
CA ARG A 586 81.53 -25.26 19.62
C ARG A 586 82.54 -24.11 19.71
N GLU A 587 83.57 -24.22 20.57
CA GLU A 587 84.64 -23.21 20.67
C GLU A 587 85.46 -23.08 19.37
N ILE A 588 85.77 -24.20 18.72
CA ILE A 588 86.48 -24.20 17.42
C ILE A 588 85.59 -23.61 16.31
N ASN A 589 84.28 -23.88 16.35
CA ASN A 589 83.35 -23.42 15.33
C ASN A 589 82.80 -21.99 15.60
N SER A 590 82.88 -21.45 16.82
CA SER A 590 82.51 -20.05 17.10
C SER A 590 83.45 -19.04 16.44
N ASN A 591 84.66 -19.46 16.09
CA ASN A 591 85.63 -18.68 15.30
C ASN A 591 85.41 -18.78 13.78
N LYS A 592 84.40 -19.53 13.31
CA LYS A 592 84.00 -19.61 11.90
C LYS A 592 82.66 -18.88 11.70
N THR A 593 82.61 -17.96 10.74
CA THR A 593 81.54 -16.97 10.48
C THR A 593 80.20 -17.55 9.98
N LEU A 594 79.91 -18.84 10.19
CA LEU A 594 78.65 -19.47 9.81
C LEU A 594 78.02 -20.21 10.99
N ASN A 595 77.03 -19.56 11.60
CA ASN A 595 76.19 -20.12 12.64
C ASN A 595 75.14 -21.08 12.01
N ARG A 596 75.57 -22.27 11.57
CA ARG A 596 74.65 -23.31 11.09
C ARG A 596 73.95 -23.94 12.30
N LYS A 597 72.71 -23.52 12.57
CA LYS A 597 71.79 -24.27 13.46
C LYS A 597 71.70 -25.72 12.99
N SER A 598 71.70 -26.66 13.93
CA SER A 598 71.65 -28.12 13.70
C SER A 598 70.27 -28.57 13.20
N ILE A 599 69.90 -28.13 11.99
CA ILE A 599 68.62 -28.45 11.33
C ILE A 599 68.43 -29.97 11.22
N GLY A 600 69.51 -30.74 11.01
CA GLY A 600 69.46 -32.19 10.88
C GLY A 600 68.93 -32.92 12.11
N ILE A 601 69.33 -32.52 13.34
CA ILE A 601 68.84 -33.15 14.58
C ILE A 601 67.38 -32.81 14.82
N GLN A 602 66.99 -31.55 14.58
CA GLN A 602 65.61 -31.09 14.77
C GLN A 602 64.65 -31.81 13.81
N LEU A 603 65.04 -31.97 12.54
CA LEU A 603 64.25 -32.74 11.58
C LEU A 603 64.10 -34.22 11.97
N THR A 604 65.11 -34.83 12.57
CA THR A 604 65.00 -36.20 13.10
C THR A 604 64.06 -36.27 14.29
N GLN A 605 64.09 -35.27 15.18
CA GLN A 605 63.14 -35.18 16.30
C GLN A 605 61.70 -35.03 15.80
N ASP A 606 61.45 -34.12 14.85
CA ASP A 606 60.12 -33.92 14.26
C ASP A 606 59.62 -35.18 13.53
N ARG A 607 60.52 -35.94 12.89
CA ARG A 607 60.18 -37.22 12.24
C ARG A 607 59.78 -38.28 13.25
N LEU A 608 60.56 -38.46 14.31
CA LEU A 608 60.25 -39.43 15.37
C LEU A 608 58.95 -39.03 16.09
N GLU A 609 58.74 -37.74 16.37
CA GLU A 609 57.52 -37.22 16.99
C GLU A 609 56.30 -37.53 16.12
N ASN A 610 56.36 -37.24 14.82
CA ASN A 610 55.25 -37.51 13.90
C ASN A 610 55.01 -39.02 13.68
N TYR A 611 56.07 -39.83 13.68
CA TYR A 611 55.96 -41.28 13.52
C TYR A 611 55.30 -41.93 14.74
N PHE A 612 55.67 -41.51 15.96
CA PHE A 612 55.12 -42.06 17.20
C PHE A 612 53.87 -41.34 17.70
N LYS A 613 53.46 -40.19 17.15
CA LYS A 613 52.25 -39.42 17.56
C LYS A 613 50.94 -40.22 17.59
N LYS A 614 50.84 -41.31 16.84
CA LYS A 614 49.66 -42.19 16.73
C LYS A 614 49.83 -43.56 17.41
N THR A 615 50.98 -43.81 18.04
CA THR A 615 51.34 -45.13 18.59
C THR A 615 51.80 -44.95 20.04
N GLU A 616 51.29 -45.73 21.00
CA GLU A 616 51.65 -45.68 22.44
C GLU A 616 53.10 -46.15 22.74
N GLY A 617 54.08 -45.67 21.98
CA GLY A 617 55.50 -45.96 22.17
C GLY A 617 56.26 -44.70 22.52
N GLU A 618 56.83 -44.64 23.72
CA GLU A 618 57.75 -43.56 24.09
C GLU A 618 59.11 -43.78 23.42
N TYR A 619 59.57 -42.77 22.67
CA TYR A 619 60.94 -42.70 22.20
C TYR A 619 61.70 -41.64 23.01
N SER A 620 63.00 -41.85 23.23
CA SER A 620 63.83 -40.86 23.89
C SER A 620 65.19 -40.75 23.20
N ILE A 621 65.65 -39.53 22.96
CA ILE A 621 66.99 -39.26 22.45
C ILE A 621 67.76 -38.51 23.55
N HIS A 622 68.85 -39.11 24.02
CA HIS A 622 69.75 -38.50 24.99
C HIS A 622 71.15 -38.38 24.39
N ILE A 623 71.76 -37.20 24.53
CA ILE A 623 73.13 -36.93 24.05
C ILE A 623 74.00 -36.62 25.25
N TYR A 624 74.91 -37.52 25.57
CA TYR A 624 75.87 -37.44 26.66
C TYR A 624 77.23 -36.97 26.15
N ASP A 625 77.90 -36.10 26.90
CA ASP A 625 79.31 -35.77 26.68
C ASP A 625 80.15 -36.72 27.54
N LEU A 626 81.18 -37.35 26.95
CA LEU A 626 82.13 -38.20 27.67
C LEU A 626 83.29 -37.34 28.15
N GLU A 627 83.65 -37.44 29.43
CA GLU A 627 84.76 -36.71 30.06
C GLU A 627 85.73 -37.72 30.72
N ASP A 628 87.04 -37.42 30.74
CA ASP A 628 88.04 -38.22 31.48
C ASP A 628 87.96 -37.99 33.00
N GLU A 629 88.73 -38.74 33.80
CA GLU A 629 88.80 -38.60 35.27
C GLU A 629 89.23 -37.19 35.74
N LYS A 630 89.72 -36.34 34.84
CA LYS A 630 90.15 -34.95 35.07
C LYS A 630 89.16 -33.91 34.50
N GLY A 631 88.01 -34.35 33.97
CA GLY A 631 86.96 -33.49 33.41
C GLY A 631 87.21 -33.00 31.98
N PHE A 632 88.18 -33.57 31.24
CA PHE A 632 88.41 -33.20 29.84
C PHE A 632 87.48 -33.96 28.90
N PRO A 633 86.89 -33.30 27.87
CA PRO A 633 85.99 -33.97 26.94
C PRO A 633 86.75 -34.99 26.07
N THR A 634 86.31 -36.24 26.11
CA THR A 634 86.90 -37.39 25.41
C THR A 634 86.02 -37.97 24.30
N GLY A 635 84.79 -37.47 24.14
CA GLY A 635 83.86 -37.94 23.12
C GLY A 635 82.41 -37.49 23.32
N THR A 636 81.53 -38.00 22.46
CA THR A 636 80.07 -37.84 22.60
C THR A 636 79.40 -39.20 22.46
N MET A 637 78.38 -39.47 23.26
CA MET A 637 77.53 -40.65 23.14
C MET A 637 76.08 -40.22 22.92
N VAL A 638 75.48 -40.67 21.83
CA VAL A 638 74.05 -40.51 21.54
C VAL A 638 73.37 -41.83 21.85
N SER A 639 72.41 -41.82 22.75
CA SER A 639 71.50 -42.94 23.02
C SER A 639 70.12 -42.62 22.45
N ILE A 640 69.64 -43.51 21.58
CA ILE A 640 68.31 -43.44 20.97
C ILE A 640 67.56 -44.68 21.44
N LYS A 641 66.55 -44.49 22.28
CA LYS A 641 65.66 -45.56 22.73
C LYS A 641 64.41 -45.57 21.88
N LEU A 642 64.15 -46.70 21.24
CA LEU A 642 63.02 -46.93 20.35
C LEU A 642 62.20 -48.11 20.86
N PRO A 643 60.86 -48.04 20.79
CA PRO A 643 60.03 -49.18 21.13
C PRO A 643 60.33 -50.34 20.17
N ALA A 644 60.72 -51.49 20.72
CA ALA A 644 60.86 -52.76 20.03
C ALA A 644 59.45 -53.32 19.76
N LYS A 645 58.69 -52.65 18.90
CA LYS A 645 57.35 -53.11 18.55
C LYS A 645 57.51 -54.33 17.64
N TYR A 646 57.53 -55.52 18.23
CA TYR A 646 57.23 -56.75 17.51
C TYR A 646 55.78 -56.64 17.04
N MET A 647 55.55 -56.30 15.78
CA MET A 647 54.22 -56.42 15.20
C MET A 647 53.87 -57.90 15.16
N ASN A 648 53.23 -58.39 16.24
CA ASN A 648 52.46 -59.62 16.18
C ASN A 648 51.39 -59.43 15.10
N LEU A 649 51.56 -60.19 14.04
CA LEU A 649 50.67 -60.28 12.90
C LEU A 649 49.35 -60.92 13.35
N HIS A 650 48.41 -60.17 13.95
CA HIS A 650 47.04 -60.68 14.13
C HIS A 650 45.90 -59.68 14.44
N HIS A 651 46.07 -58.36 14.31
CA HIS A 651 44.95 -57.43 14.61
C HIS A 651 44.74 -56.38 13.52
N GLU A 652 44.35 -56.81 12.33
CA GLU A 652 43.84 -55.92 11.27
C GLU A 652 42.92 -56.66 10.29
N LEU A 653 42.00 -57.48 10.81
CA LEU A 653 40.94 -58.14 10.01
C LEU A 653 39.51 -57.94 10.53
N GLU A 654 39.26 -57.02 11.47
CA GLU A 654 37.90 -56.82 12.03
C GLU A 654 37.42 -55.36 12.14
N MET A 655 37.87 -54.45 11.26
CA MET A 655 37.16 -53.17 11.08
C MET A 655 37.06 -52.74 9.62
N GLU A 656 36.57 -53.63 8.76
CA GLU A 656 35.93 -53.27 7.48
C GLU A 656 34.99 -54.42 7.04
N ALA A 657 33.90 -54.60 7.78
CA ALA A 657 32.69 -55.32 7.34
C ALA A 657 31.44 -54.66 7.94
#